data_AF-A0A820BHX9-F1
#
_entry.id   AF-A0A820BHX9-F1
#
_cell.length_a   1.000
_cell.length_b   1.000
_cell.length_c   1.000
_cell.angle_alpha   90.00
_cell.angle_beta   90.00
_cell.angle_gamma   90.00
#
_symmetry.space_group_name_H-M   'P 1'
#
loop_
_entity.id
_entity.type
_entity.pdbx_description
1 polymer ?
#
loop_
_entity_poly.entity_id
_entity_poly.type
_entity_poly.pdbx_seq_one_letter_code
_entity_poly.pdbx_strand_id
1 'polypeptide(L)'
;MSHLCWLAFMCVLHMHDNWIADACFPLCENRACGEIIGNTCPDMLYLPPIPILFNQVYFAYTNKNVEFSVFSSAIPHYICFNGQLCSQYFMKYQSIMFSNAICYRPEDLGLDFHQGRATWVHLYVIPLFKLLRTCYEMIDNSSAICNRSTMYQCMNSSKCISRNRLNDGIIDCFYHDDEQLKMVNNTCLLERFKKHFKCIKTNQCISYQLVHDGTCHCREYGNGLCDDEVTDLHYARNHILFQVICDGFNELIPVIIDGRNETDETECEQWQCNNTYTRCDGFWNCLNGADEINCDSLGLLDCPLHHHICVSTETKRLTCLPIEKADDGQIDCLGGTDEPRLCREDHYLAADNNFYCKNDTRRPCINSGYLCDSNDECEYGDDEQVCDTNRNFTIYGSVCFDNNVEMRSDVEKFFCGRFIDTKKQQIVHFSLGIDRNSSIKVTKSNRKRILPHSFSRPTNKHCHRGFDLRVSLDKDKNLTTTTCLCPPSFYGDMCQYQNQRVSLTMQYRALSDAWRTPFVLVVMLIDDSDERTIHSHEQFTYLPMRDCQIKFNSYLLYSTRPKNNSINYSVHIDVYEKFSLAYRGSWFLSLKFPFLSVHRLAVQLDIPHSVDSIKSCSDLQCVHGHCARYSNNQDGSSFCQCSQGWSGRYCTIPQTCTCSFNSLCVGISANNRSLCVCPINRFGPRCLLDNTLCELDQNTKCLHGGQCIPIDEHIVSERKFTCICSKGFSGDRCEIPDNKIIVSFHKDISLSQAMLIHFIRVIDNALPERATTFKTIPVHQNSIIIYWSHPFHLVFIELFNKSYYLAVIQRTFYPSTTIIREIKSSDRCEHITELFNKTIIKLHLLRRIKYYHVPCQRHSPKLSCFYDDVHLCLCNDHGLHRVANCFEFNHHLKSDCLGRSGCENGAQCFQDSLTCAQTSICVCPTCFYGVRCQFSTSGFGLSLDAILGYHILPHHSILHQPYAVQISAVLTVIMVIAGLINGVLTLITFRSKKLREAGCGLYLIGSSITTLLTMTLFGIKFWTLVSSQMSLTINQSFLYVQCLLIDFLLRICLSMDQWLNSCVAAERAITALKKVNFDKKKSKKFAKYVIIALLVLTISTAIHDPVHRRIFNDEDNDEKRIWCIVSYPSSFQLFNSVTHLFHFFIPFFINLISALIILKANARQRAIVRPHYTYQQLLREQFRQHNRLIIAPFILIILAFPRVILSLVSGCMKSAQDSWLFLIGYFISFIPPTFIFLVFILPSKLYKEEFLKAVKHYWKMI
;
A
#
# COMPACT_ATOMS: atom_id res chain seq x y z
N MET A 1 37.61 3.22 49.74
CA MET A 1 36.97 2.11 50.49
C MET A 1 37.80 0.85 50.26
N SER A 2 38.06 0.03 51.29
CA SER A 2 38.78 -1.24 51.07
C SER A 2 37.90 -2.20 50.28
N HIS A 3 38.48 -2.96 49.35
CA HIS A 3 37.74 -3.94 48.53
C HIS A 3 37.05 -4.98 49.42
N LEU A 4 37.69 -5.37 50.54
CA LEU A 4 37.15 -6.30 51.52
C LEU A 4 35.88 -5.78 52.22
N CYS A 5 35.88 -4.50 52.62
CA CYS A 5 34.73 -3.84 53.23
C CYS A 5 33.53 -3.76 52.26
N TRP A 6 33.80 -3.40 51.00
CA TRP A 6 32.76 -3.36 49.96
C TRP A 6 32.16 -4.76 49.71
N LEU A 7 33.01 -5.77 49.56
CA LEU A 7 32.59 -7.15 49.30
C LEU A 7 31.75 -7.70 50.46
N ALA A 8 32.17 -7.48 51.71
CA ALA A 8 31.46 -7.93 52.90
C ALA A 8 30.05 -7.31 53.00
N PHE A 9 29.92 -6.00 52.74
CA PHE A 9 28.60 -5.35 52.70
C PHE A 9 27.73 -5.86 51.53
N MET A 10 28.30 -6.06 50.33
CA MET A 10 27.54 -6.60 49.19
C MET A 10 27.02 -8.02 49.45
N CYS A 11 27.78 -8.82 50.19
CA CYS A 11 27.39 -10.17 50.62
C CYS A 11 26.30 -10.17 51.69
N VAL A 12 26.39 -9.28 52.68
CA VAL A 12 25.39 -9.18 53.75
C VAL A 12 24.08 -8.56 53.26
N LEU A 13 24.15 -7.59 52.34
CA LEU A 13 22.98 -6.88 51.82
C LEU A 13 22.25 -7.65 50.69
N HIS A 14 22.77 -8.80 50.24
CA HIS A 14 22.27 -9.54 49.08
C HIS A 14 22.08 -8.66 47.81
N MET A 15 22.84 -7.56 47.70
CA MET A 15 22.79 -6.62 46.56
C MET A 15 23.62 -7.13 45.38
N HIS A 16 23.52 -8.42 45.09
CA HIS A 16 24.50 -9.10 44.29
C HIS A 16 23.85 -9.97 43.20
N ASP A 17 24.41 -9.99 41.99
CA ASP A 17 23.99 -10.98 40.98
C ASP A 17 24.47 -12.38 41.42
N ASN A 18 23.85 -13.46 40.92
CA ASN A 18 24.17 -14.87 41.25
C ASN A 18 25.67 -15.27 41.24
N TRP A 19 26.55 -14.46 40.67
CA TRP A 19 28.01 -14.67 40.65
C TRP A 19 28.72 -14.31 41.96
N ILE A 20 28.26 -13.27 42.66
CA ILE A 20 28.83 -12.85 43.94
C ILE A 20 28.39 -13.81 45.06
N ALA A 21 27.28 -14.53 44.89
CA ALA A 21 26.81 -15.56 45.81
C ALA A 21 27.88 -16.65 46.08
N ASP A 22 28.61 -17.08 45.04
CA ASP A 22 29.67 -18.09 45.15
C ASP A 22 30.91 -17.57 45.90
N ALA A 23 31.19 -16.26 45.84
CA ALA A 23 32.27 -15.61 46.60
C ALA A 23 31.83 -15.23 48.03
N CYS A 24 30.54 -14.99 48.25
CA CYS A 24 29.97 -14.62 49.54
C CYS A 24 29.84 -15.80 50.49
N PHE A 25 29.59 -17.01 49.97
CA PHE A 25 29.45 -18.21 50.77
C PHE A 25 30.72 -18.50 51.62
N PRO A 26 31.95 -18.52 51.05
CA PRO A 26 33.17 -18.68 51.84
C PRO A 26 33.58 -17.40 52.62
N LEU A 27 33.18 -16.20 52.17
CA LEU A 27 33.55 -14.94 52.84
C LEU A 27 32.74 -14.69 54.12
N CYS A 28 31.47 -15.07 54.14
CA CYS A 28 30.53 -14.79 55.23
C CYS A 28 30.20 -16.02 56.10
N GLU A 29 30.94 -17.12 55.94
CA GLU A 29 30.83 -18.30 56.78
C GLU A 29 31.09 -17.92 58.26
N ASN A 30 30.30 -18.48 59.21
CA ASN A 30 30.41 -18.21 60.64
C ASN A 30 30.41 -16.71 61.07
N ARG A 31 29.62 -15.85 60.42
CA ARG A 31 29.50 -14.40 60.74
C ARG A 31 30.77 -13.57 60.51
N ALA A 32 31.78 -14.12 59.81
CA ALA A 32 33.05 -13.43 59.53
C ALA A 32 32.87 -12.06 58.83
N CYS A 33 31.85 -11.92 57.98
CA CYS A 33 31.53 -10.65 57.33
C CYS A 33 31.14 -9.53 58.33
N GLY A 34 30.53 -9.86 59.47
CA GLY A 34 30.21 -8.87 60.51
C GLY A 34 31.45 -8.34 61.22
N GLU A 35 32.43 -9.20 61.47
CA GLU A 35 33.72 -8.81 62.04
C GLU A 35 34.54 -7.99 61.04
N ILE A 36 34.53 -8.38 59.75
CA ILE A 36 35.16 -7.60 58.68
C ILE A 36 34.54 -6.20 58.57
N ILE A 37 33.20 -6.10 58.61
CA ILE A 37 32.50 -4.81 58.57
C ILE A 37 32.84 -3.96 59.80
N GLY A 38 32.78 -4.53 60.99
CA GLY A 38 33.09 -3.81 62.23
C GLY A 38 34.53 -3.29 62.31
N ASN A 39 35.49 -4.05 61.77
CA ASN A 39 36.92 -3.72 61.88
C ASN A 39 37.50 -2.94 60.69
N THR A 40 36.92 -3.07 59.48
CA THR A 40 37.52 -2.50 58.26
C THR A 40 36.67 -1.42 57.56
N CYS A 41 35.39 -1.28 57.93
CA CYS A 41 34.50 -0.29 57.34
C CYS A 41 34.34 0.97 58.22
N PRO A 42 34.17 2.16 57.60
CA PRO A 42 33.84 3.39 58.32
C PRO A 42 32.43 3.33 58.94
N ASP A 43 32.18 4.20 59.93
CA ASP A 43 30.92 4.24 60.71
C ASP A 43 29.65 4.43 59.88
N MET A 44 29.75 5.19 58.78
CA MET A 44 28.69 5.36 57.79
C MET A 44 29.31 5.43 56.39
N LEU A 45 28.65 4.83 55.40
CA LEU A 45 29.12 4.85 54.01
C LEU A 45 27.99 4.68 52.98
N TYR A 46 28.28 5.10 51.75
CA TYR A 46 27.39 4.95 50.60
C TYR A 46 27.57 3.60 49.89
N LEU A 47 26.46 2.88 49.67
CA LEU A 47 26.43 1.60 48.96
C LEU A 47 25.26 1.55 47.97
N PRO A 48 25.52 1.42 46.66
CA PRO A 48 26.82 1.55 45.99
C PRO A 48 27.47 2.93 46.18
N PRO A 49 28.79 3.07 45.92
CA PRO A 49 29.52 4.34 46.02
C PRO A 49 29.14 5.37 44.93
N ILE A 50 28.29 4.97 43.99
CA ILE A 50 27.77 5.79 42.89
C ILE A 50 26.30 6.08 43.21
N PRO A 51 25.79 7.28 42.90
CA PRO A 51 24.38 7.59 43.10
C PRO A 51 23.47 6.59 42.39
N ILE A 52 22.44 6.15 43.09
CA ILE A 52 21.52 5.09 42.69
C ILE A 52 20.43 5.65 41.77
N LEU A 53 20.00 6.88 42.04
CA LEU A 53 19.00 7.59 41.25
C LEU A 53 19.46 9.03 40.97
N PHE A 54 19.12 9.51 39.77
CA PHE A 54 19.21 10.92 39.37
C PHE A 54 20.59 11.58 39.52
N ASN A 55 21.67 10.78 39.56
CA ASN A 55 23.03 11.23 39.84
C ASN A 55 23.23 12.01 41.16
N GLN A 56 22.26 11.97 42.08
CA GLN A 56 22.27 12.77 43.31
C GLN A 56 21.76 12.04 44.54
N VAL A 57 21.19 10.83 44.40
CA VAL A 57 20.57 10.08 45.49
C VAL A 57 21.40 8.85 45.85
N TYR A 58 21.69 8.67 47.14
CA TYR A 58 22.56 7.63 47.68
C TYR A 58 21.85 6.86 48.80
N PHE A 59 22.11 5.56 48.91
CA PHE A 59 21.80 4.80 50.12
C PHE A 59 22.99 4.83 51.06
N ALA A 60 22.74 5.15 52.32
CA ALA A 60 23.73 5.14 53.38
C ALA A 60 23.43 4.06 54.42
N TYR A 61 24.48 3.35 54.81
CA TYR A 61 24.45 2.27 55.79
C TYR A 61 25.39 2.57 56.94
N THR A 62 25.01 2.18 58.16
CA THR A 62 25.86 2.28 59.35
C THR A 62 26.46 0.91 59.68
N ASN A 63 27.65 0.89 60.28
CA ASN A 63 28.34 -0.35 60.67
C ASN A 63 27.81 -0.99 61.98
N LYS A 64 27.01 -0.27 62.78
CA LYS A 64 26.58 -0.67 64.15
C LYS A 64 25.25 -1.44 64.22
N ASN A 65 24.40 -1.42 63.18
CA ASN A 65 23.02 -1.93 63.22
C ASN A 65 22.69 -2.96 62.12
N VAL A 66 23.68 -3.66 61.56
CA VAL A 66 23.41 -4.66 60.52
C VAL A 66 22.99 -5.99 61.18
N GLU A 67 21.67 -6.27 61.22
CA GLU A 67 21.15 -7.55 61.71
C GLU A 67 21.54 -8.71 60.77
N PHE A 68 22.16 -9.74 61.33
CA PHE A 68 22.64 -10.91 60.61
C PHE A 68 21.55 -11.99 60.52
N SER A 69 20.81 -12.01 59.42
CA SER A 69 20.05 -13.19 59.02
C SER A 69 20.37 -13.57 57.56
N VAL A 70 20.70 -14.84 57.36
CA VAL A 70 21.12 -15.41 56.06
C VAL A 70 20.01 -15.29 54.99
N PHE A 71 18.77 -14.96 55.39
CA PHE A 71 17.59 -14.89 54.53
C PHE A 71 16.93 -13.50 54.45
N SER A 72 17.49 -12.45 55.07
CA SER A 72 16.90 -11.10 55.07
C SER A 72 17.77 -10.09 54.34
N SER A 73 17.24 -9.46 53.30
CA SER A 73 17.85 -8.29 52.65
C SER A 73 17.77 -7.07 53.59
N ALA A 74 18.90 -6.47 53.93
CA ALA A 74 18.92 -5.34 54.87
C ALA A 74 18.49 -4.03 54.20
N ILE A 75 17.63 -3.29 54.89
CA ILE A 75 17.01 -2.04 54.44
C ILE A 75 18.06 -0.90 54.55
N PRO A 76 18.13 0.06 53.60
CA PRO A 76 18.97 1.25 53.76
C PRO A 76 18.58 2.04 55.01
N HIS A 77 19.55 2.34 55.88
CA HIS A 77 19.29 3.10 57.10
C HIS A 77 18.96 4.56 56.81
N TYR A 78 19.59 5.13 55.78
CA TYR A 78 19.36 6.50 55.35
C TYR A 78 19.35 6.62 53.82
N ILE A 79 18.56 7.56 53.32
CA ILE A 79 18.52 7.97 51.92
C ILE A 79 19.01 9.41 51.85
N CYS A 80 20.13 9.62 51.14
CA CYS A 80 20.86 10.89 51.11
C CYS A 80 20.78 11.54 49.73
N PHE A 81 20.54 12.85 49.68
CA PHE A 81 20.56 13.61 48.43
C PHE A 81 21.02 15.06 48.63
N ASN A 82 21.43 15.71 47.54
CA ASN A 82 21.80 17.14 47.56
C ASN A 82 20.55 17.99 47.87
N GLY A 83 20.66 18.92 48.83
CA GLY A 83 19.55 19.62 49.48
C GLY A 83 18.62 20.51 48.65
N GLN A 84 18.66 20.43 47.32
CA GLN A 84 17.69 21.07 46.41
C GLN A 84 16.57 20.14 45.95
N LEU A 85 16.78 18.82 45.99
CA LEU A 85 15.82 17.85 45.46
C LEU A 85 14.60 17.74 46.39
N CYS A 86 13.44 18.21 45.92
CA CYS A 86 12.17 18.19 46.66
C CYS A 86 12.21 18.92 48.02
N SER A 87 13.06 19.96 48.13
CA SER A 87 13.37 20.68 49.37
C SER A 87 12.15 21.30 50.07
N GLN A 88 11.16 21.80 49.31
CA GLN A 88 9.93 22.36 49.87
C GLN A 88 9.09 21.35 50.65
N TYR A 89 9.27 20.04 50.41
CA TYR A 89 8.42 18.99 50.94
C TYR A 89 9.07 18.18 52.06
N PHE A 90 10.37 17.89 51.97
CA PHE A 90 11.10 17.12 53.00
C PHE A 90 11.59 17.94 54.19
N MET A 91 11.45 19.28 54.17
CA MET A 91 11.82 20.16 55.29
C MET A 91 11.08 19.87 56.61
N LYS A 92 9.99 19.09 56.58
CA LYS A 92 9.21 18.74 57.80
C LYS A 92 9.82 17.59 58.60
N TYR A 93 10.77 16.83 58.05
CA TYR A 93 11.30 15.61 58.67
C TYR A 93 12.69 15.81 59.26
N GLN A 94 13.06 14.98 60.24
CA GLN A 94 14.37 15.03 60.87
C GLN A 94 15.43 14.48 59.92
N SER A 95 16.44 15.29 59.61
CA SER A 95 17.53 14.91 58.69
C SER A 95 18.90 14.98 59.34
N ILE A 96 19.83 14.14 58.88
CA ILE A 96 21.25 14.25 59.21
C ILE A 96 22.04 14.75 58.01
N MET A 97 23.19 15.39 58.25
CA MET A 97 24.13 15.79 57.20
C MET A 97 25.27 14.78 57.10
N PHE A 98 25.50 14.22 55.91
CA PHE A 98 26.61 13.30 55.65
C PHE A 98 27.23 13.58 54.28
N SER A 99 28.54 13.80 54.23
CA SER A 99 29.29 14.13 53.00
C SER A 99 28.62 15.21 52.10
N ASN A 100 28.19 16.33 52.69
CA ASN A 100 27.49 17.45 52.03
C ASN A 100 26.10 17.12 51.44
N ALA A 101 25.52 15.95 51.75
CA ALA A 101 24.15 15.59 51.41
C ALA A 101 23.25 15.56 52.66
N ILE A 102 21.97 15.85 52.47
CA ILE A 102 20.92 15.73 53.49
C ILE A 102 20.37 14.32 53.43
N CYS A 103 20.32 13.64 54.56
CA CYS A 103 19.92 12.25 54.68
C CYS A 103 18.68 12.10 55.57
N TYR A 104 17.69 11.37 55.08
CA TYR A 104 16.44 11.07 55.77
C TYR A 104 16.31 9.57 56.03
N ARG A 105 15.54 9.17 57.05
CA ARG A 105 15.17 7.76 57.23
C ARG A 105 14.10 7.38 56.20
N PRO A 106 14.10 6.14 55.67
CA PRO A 106 13.06 5.71 54.72
C PRO A 106 11.64 5.84 55.25
N GLU A 107 11.43 5.54 56.54
CA GLU A 107 10.14 5.60 57.23
C GLU A 107 9.56 7.02 57.21
N ASP A 108 10.42 8.04 57.44
CA ASP A 108 10.03 9.46 57.40
C ASP A 108 9.62 9.92 56.00
N LEU A 109 10.10 9.22 54.95
CA LEU A 109 9.74 9.46 53.56
C LEU A 109 8.47 8.69 53.14
N GLY A 110 7.84 7.94 54.06
CA GLY A 110 6.67 7.10 53.78
C GLY A 110 7.00 5.86 52.93
N LEU A 111 8.25 5.40 52.94
CA LEU A 111 8.69 4.20 52.23
C LEU A 111 8.64 3.00 53.18
N ASP A 112 7.68 2.10 52.96
CA ASP A 112 7.63 0.80 53.63
C ASP A 112 8.31 -0.26 52.76
N PHE A 113 9.53 -0.64 53.15
CA PHE A 113 10.32 -1.63 52.42
C PHE A 113 10.04 -3.03 52.99
N HIS A 114 9.27 -3.84 52.26
CA HIS A 114 8.98 -5.22 52.66
C HIS A 114 10.16 -6.18 52.41
N GLN A 115 10.34 -7.15 53.31
CA GLN A 115 11.29 -8.25 53.12
C GLN A 115 10.67 -9.32 52.20
N GLY A 116 11.37 -9.69 51.12
CA GLY A 116 10.87 -10.69 50.16
C GLY A 116 11.93 -11.24 49.21
N ARG A 117 11.59 -12.25 48.41
CA ARG A 117 12.51 -12.93 47.44
C ARG A 117 12.78 -12.13 46.15
N ALA A 118 12.35 -10.86 46.06
CA ALA A 118 12.54 -10.02 44.89
C ALA A 118 13.93 -9.35 44.89
N THR A 119 14.39 -8.85 43.74
CA THR A 119 15.70 -8.19 43.65
C THR A 119 15.72 -6.86 44.40
N TRP A 120 16.89 -6.44 44.90
CA TRP A 120 17.06 -5.17 45.63
C TRP A 120 16.60 -3.93 44.82
N VAL A 121 16.65 -4.01 43.48
CA VAL A 121 16.11 -2.97 42.58
C VAL A 121 14.59 -2.87 42.72
N HIS A 122 13.89 -4.01 42.72
CA HIS A 122 12.44 -4.05 42.90
C HIS A 122 12.01 -3.63 44.32
N LEU A 123 12.77 -4.06 45.33
CA LEU A 123 12.44 -3.79 46.74
C LEU A 123 12.76 -2.36 47.18
N TYR A 124 13.88 -1.78 46.74
CA TYR A 124 14.36 -0.51 47.30
C TYR A 124 14.42 0.64 46.27
N VAL A 125 14.84 0.36 45.03
CA VAL A 125 15.05 1.40 44.01
C VAL A 125 13.75 1.85 43.37
N ILE A 126 12.86 0.92 43.01
CA ILE A 126 11.59 1.24 42.35
C ILE A 126 10.67 2.09 43.25
N PRO A 127 10.44 1.75 44.53
CA PRO A 127 9.61 2.58 45.41
C PRO A 127 10.18 3.99 45.58
N LEU A 128 11.49 4.10 45.78
CA LEU A 128 12.18 5.39 45.89
C LEU A 128 12.09 6.20 44.60
N PHE A 129 12.25 5.55 43.44
CA PHE A 129 12.11 6.19 42.14
C PHE A 129 10.68 6.72 41.93
N LYS A 130 9.65 5.95 42.27
CA LYS A 130 8.24 6.39 42.17
C LYS A 130 7.99 7.64 43.02
N LEU A 131 8.50 7.67 44.24
CA LEU A 131 8.37 8.83 45.14
C LEU A 131 9.07 10.06 44.56
N LEU A 132 10.38 9.96 44.32
CA LEU A 132 11.21 11.09 43.90
C LEU A 132 10.93 11.56 42.47
N ARG A 133 10.43 10.68 41.59
CA ARG A 133 10.08 11.04 40.22
C ARG A 133 9.07 12.17 40.19
N THR A 134 8.12 12.25 41.13
CA THR A 134 7.05 13.26 41.13
C THR A 134 7.61 14.69 41.20
N CYS A 135 8.65 14.91 42.01
CA CYS A 135 9.25 16.21 42.27
C CYS A 135 10.63 16.42 41.60
N TYR A 136 11.20 15.39 40.97
CA TYR A 136 12.48 15.51 40.26
C TYR A 136 12.35 16.34 38.97
N GLU A 137 13.19 17.36 38.85
CA GLU A 137 13.37 18.17 37.64
C GLU A 137 14.68 17.78 36.97
N MET A 138 14.63 17.25 35.74
CA MET A 138 15.81 16.74 35.05
C MET A 138 16.84 17.84 34.71
N ILE A 139 16.42 19.08 34.43
CA ILE A 139 17.24 20.23 33.97
C ILE A 139 16.44 21.53 34.20
N ASP A 140 17.10 22.69 34.38
CA ASP A 140 16.54 24.05 34.25
C ASP A 140 15.63 24.16 33.01
N ASN A 141 14.31 23.99 33.21
CA ASN A 141 13.33 24.05 32.13
C ASN A 141 13.20 25.51 31.69
N SER A 142 13.85 25.87 30.58
CA SER A 142 13.51 27.12 29.90
C SER A 142 12.01 27.12 29.54
N SER A 143 11.32 28.21 29.86
CA SER A 143 9.88 28.41 29.59
C SER A 143 9.49 28.13 28.13
N ALA A 144 10.43 28.20 27.19
CA ALA A 144 10.26 27.86 25.78
C ALA A 144 9.91 26.39 25.50
N ILE A 145 10.37 25.43 26.31
CA ILE A 145 10.08 23.99 26.11
C ILE A 145 8.67 23.66 26.60
N CYS A 146 8.29 24.18 27.76
CA CYS A 146 6.96 24.01 28.33
C CYS A 146 5.85 24.64 27.47
N ASN A 147 6.14 25.74 26.78
CA ASN A 147 5.21 26.41 25.87
C ASN A 147 4.91 25.64 24.56
N ARG A 148 5.55 24.49 24.30
CA ARG A 148 5.28 23.67 23.10
C ARG A 148 3.94 22.93 23.24
N SER A 149 3.18 22.83 22.15
CA SER A 149 1.86 22.17 22.12
C SER A 149 1.86 20.69 22.50
N THR A 150 3.01 20.01 22.50
CA THR A 150 3.17 18.60 22.85
C THR A 150 3.51 18.35 24.32
N MET A 151 3.69 19.40 25.11
CA MET A 151 4.05 19.34 26.53
C MET A 151 2.86 19.75 27.40
N TYR A 152 2.86 19.28 28.65
CA TYR A 152 1.94 19.62 29.72
C TYR A 152 2.77 20.08 30.92
N GLN A 153 2.38 21.18 31.56
CA GLN A 153 3.03 21.69 32.76
C GLN A 153 2.24 21.25 33.98
N CYS A 154 2.91 20.59 34.93
CA CYS A 154 2.28 20.15 36.18
C CYS A 154 1.80 21.36 36.99
N MET A 155 0.65 21.22 37.67
CA MET A 155 0.07 22.28 38.47
C MET A 155 1.03 22.72 39.59
N ASN A 156 1.20 24.04 39.79
CA ASN A 156 2.11 24.63 40.80
C ASN A 156 3.57 24.11 40.75
N SER A 157 4.07 23.71 39.58
CA SER A 157 5.45 23.25 39.39
C SER A 157 6.06 23.78 38.07
N SER A 158 7.39 23.94 38.05
CA SER A 158 8.20 24.18 36.85
C SER A 158 8.42 22.91 36.01
N LYS A 159 7.91 21.77 36.47
CA LYS A 159 8.02 20.49 35.78
C LYS A 159 7.05 20.41 34.62
N CYS A 160 7.57 20.04 33.46
CA CYS A 160 6.80 19.80 32.25
C CYS A 160 7.03 18.38 31.73
N ILE A 161 5.92 17.70 31.43
CA ILE A 161 5.90 16.32 30.92
C ILE A 161 5.33 16.31 29.50
N SER A 162 5.55 15.21 28.77
CA SER A 162 4.90 15.04 27.47
C SER A 162 3.41 14.79 27.66
N ARG A 163 2.56 15.36 26.81
CA ARG A 163 1.11 15.08 26.80
C ARG A 163 0.76 13.59 26.57
N ASN A 164 1.71 12.77 26.11
CA ASN A 164 1.49 11.33 25.99
C ASN A 164 1.51 10.60 27.34
N ARG A 165 2.05 11.24 28.39
CA ARG A 165 2.15 10.71 29.76
C ARG A 165 1.02 11.19 30.65
N LEU A 166 -0.11 11.54 30.03
CA LEU A 166 -1.31 11.94 30.73
C LEU A 166 -2.24 10.74 30.75
N ASN A 167 -2.73 10.38 31.93
CA ASN A 167 -3.57 9.22 32.18
C ASN A 167 -2.96 7.90 31.67
N ASP A 168 -1.66 7.72 31.91
CA ASP A 168 -0.90 6.50 31.58
C ASP A 168 -0.71 5.59 32.80
N GLY A 169 -1.41 5.86 33.90
CA GLY A 169 -1.31 5.14 35.16
C GLY A 169 -0.05 5.50 35.96
N ILE A 170 0.78 6.41 35.45
CA ILE A 170 2.08 6.74 36.01
C ILE A 170 2.05 8.18 36.53
N ILE A 171 1.95 8.31 37.85
CA ILE A 171 2.01 9.62 38.51
C ILE A 171 3.41 10.25 38.30
N ASP A 172 3.45 11.24 37.44
CA ASP A 172 4.58 12.12 37.17
C ASP A 172 4.40 13.48 37.82
N CYS A 173 3.19 14.02 37.93
CA CYS A 173 2.95 15.29 38.58
C CYS A 173 2.62 15.08 40.07
N PHE A 174 3.14 15.97 40.92
CA PHE A 174 2.99 15.84 42.37
C PHE A 174 1.53 15.93 42.84
N TYR A 175 0.70 16.78 42.20
CA TYR A 175 -0.72 16.90 42.53
C TYR A 175 -1.60 15.86 41.84
N HIS A 176 -1.00 14.86 41.19
CA HIS A 176 -1.68 13.83 40.40
C HIS A 176 -2.57 14.39 39.29
N ASP A 177 -2.32 15.62 38.84
CA ASP A 177 -3.11 16.31 37.83
C ASP A 177 -2.94 15.74 36.42
N ASP A 178 -1.84 15.03 36.18
CA ASP A 178 -1.58 14.22 34.99
C ASP A 178 -2.51 13.01 34.84
N GLU A 179 -2.91 12.42 35.97
CA GLU A 179 -3.80 11.26 36.03
C GLU A 179 -5.27 11.63 36.32
N GLN A 180 -5.55 12.91 36.55
CA GLN A 180 -6.91 13.43 36.82
C GLN A 180 -7.52 14.18 35.63
N LEU A 181 -7.33 13.66 34.40
CA LEU A 181 -7.85 14.32 33.21
C LEU A 181 -9.39 14.20 33.13
N LYS A 182 -10.10 15.33 33.15
CA LYS A 182 -11.56 15.38 32.88
C LYS A 182 -11.84 15.61 31.41
N MET A 183 -12.94 15.03 30.92
CA MET A 183 -13.46 15.25 29.57
C MET A 183 -13.70 16.74 29.27
N VAL A 184 -13.38 17.16 28.05
CA VAL A 184 -13.83 18.43 27.47
C VAL A 184 -14.56 18.10 26.17
N ASN A 185 -15.86 18.42 26.08
CA ASN A 185 -16.72 18.18 24.90
C ASN A 185 -16.83 16.71 24.42
N ASN A 186 -17.12 15.74 25.29
CA ASN A 186 -17.41 14.33 24.92
C ASN A 186 -16.35 13.59 24.08
N THR A 187 -15.15 14.18 23.95
CA THR A 187 -14.04 13.69 23.16
C THR A 187 -12.82 13.66 24.07
N CYS A 188 -11.99 12.61 23.95
CA CYS A 188 -10.69 12.62 24.62
C CYS A 188 -9.91 13.81 24.04
N LEU A 189 -9.42 14.72 24.90
CA LEU A 189 -8.81 16.03 24.59
C LEU A 189 -7.71 16.06 23.50
N LEU A 190 -7.29 14.90 22.99
CA LEU A 190 -6.17 14.67 22.07
C LEU A 190 -6.51 13.73 20.88
N GLU A 191 -7.78 13.63 20.45
CA GLU A 191 -8.15 12.87 19.22
C GLU A 191 -7.39 13.34 17.97
N ARG A 192 -6.89 14.58 17.95
CA ARG A 192 -6.03 15.09 16.86
C ARG A 192 -4.73 14.29 16.68
N PHE A 193 -4.35 13.43 17.64
CA PHE A 193 -3.14 12.62 17.61
C PHE A 193 -3.33 11.10 17.76
N LYS A 194 -4.57 10.57 17.93
CA LYS A 194 -4.87 9.13 18.12
C LYS A 194 -4.01 8.43 19.21
N LYS A 195 -3.90 9.00 20.42
CA LYS A 195 -2.96 8.49 21.45
C LYS A 195 -3.59 7.90 22.70
N HIS A 196 -4.92 7.95 22.82
CA HIS A 196 -5.65 7.46 23.96
C HIS A 196 -6.82 6.60 23.49
N PHE A 197 -7.10 5.53 24.23
CA PHE A 197 -8.21 4.61 24.04
C PHE A 197 -9.38 5.04 24.94
N LYS A 198 -10.60 4.98 24.42
CA LYS A 198 -11.80 5.38 25.16
C LYS A 198 -12.53 4.14 25.64
N CYS A 199 -12.65 3.99 26.95
CA CYS A 199 -13.48 2.98 27.59
C CYS A 199 -14.96 3.29 27.34
N ILE A 200 -15.75 2.32 26.87
CA ILE A 200 -17.10 2.57 26.37
C ILE A 200 -18.07 2.86 27.52
N LYS A 201 -18.01 2.05 28.58
CA LYS A 201 -18.97 2.13 29.69
C LYS A 201 -18.62 3.22 30.71
N THR A 202 -17.34 3.33 31.07
CA THR A 202 -16.87 4.29 32.06
C THR A 202 -16.61 5.67 31.46
N ASN A 203 -16.58 5.79 30.13
CA ASN A 203 -16.27 7.04 29.43
C ASN A 203 -14.92 7.62 29.91
N GLN A 204 -13.99 6.75 30.28
CA GLN A 204 -12.63 7.10 30.70
C GLN A 204 -11.68 6.99 29.50
N CYS A 205 -10.68 7.88 29.41
CA CYS A 205 -9.71 7.89 28.32
C CYS A 205 -8.36 7.37 28.82
N ILE A 206 -8.01 6.11 28.57
CA ILE A 206 -6.73 5.52 29.00
C ILE A 206 -5.66 5.68 27.92
N SER A 207 -4.38 5.65 28.29
CA SER A 207 -3.27 5.57 27.33
C SER A 207 -3.32 4.26 26.53
N TYR A 208 -2.99 4.28 25.23
CA TYR A 208 -2.87 3.04 24.43
C TYR A 208 -1.81 2.06 24.97
N GLN A 209 -0.91 2.50 25.84
CA GLN A 209 0.09 1.62 26.47
C GLN A 209 -0.53 0.65 27.48
N LEU A 210 -1.75 0.96 27.97
CA LEU A 210 -2.51 0.19 28.95
C LEU A 210 -3.54 -0.74 28.27
N VAL A 211 -3.42 -0.96 26.95
CA VAL A 211 -4.32 -1.81 26.18
C VAL A 211 -3.58 -3.11 25.85
N HIS A 212 -4.18 -4.26 26.17
CA HIS A 212 -3.60 -5.60 26.09
C HIS A 212 -2.36 -5.81 26.98
N ASP A 213 -2.33 -5.19 28.16
CA ASP A 213 -1.23 -5.38 29.11
C ASP A 213 -1.49 -6.48 30.14
N GLY A 214 -2.62 -7.17 30.02
CA GLY A 214 -3.07 -8.25 30.89
C GLY A 214 -3.79 -7.76 32.14
N THR A 215 -4.04 -6.45 32.28
CA THR A 215 -4.72 -5.87 33.44
C THR A 215 -5.83 -4.91 33.03
N CYS A 216 -6.97 -5.01 33.70
CA CYS A 216 -8.16 -4.28 33.29
C CYS A 216 -8.16 -2.82 33.76
N HIS A 217 -7.94 -1.87 32.85
CA HIS A 217 -7.94 -0.44 33.13
C HIS A 217 -9.30 0.22 32.90
N CYS A 218 -10.12 -0.32 32.00
CA CYS A 218 -11.47 0.19 31.74
C CYS A 218 -12.53 -0.23 32.78
N ARG A 219 -12.11 -0.88 33.87
CA ARG A 219 -12.92 -1.49 34.94
C ARG A 219 -13.68 -2.72 34.43
N GLU A 220 -13.56 -3.84 35.14
CA GLU A 220 -14.10 -5.13 34.70
C GLU A 220 -15.63 -5.10 34.57
N TYR A 221 -16.14 -5.79 33.54
CA TYR A 221 -17.50 -6.30 33.59
C TYR A 221 -17.58 -7.27 34.78
N GLY A 222 -18.76 -7.47 35.39
CA GLY A 222 -18.96 -8.48 36.46
C GLY A 222 -18.65 -9.94 36.07
N ASN A 223 -18.05 -10.17 34.88
CA ASN A 223 -17.77 -11.43 34.22
C ASN A 223 -16.27 -11.63 33.92
N GLY A 224 -15.37 -10.74 34.40
CA GLY A 224 -13.93 -10.80 34.09
C GLY A 224 -13.55 -10.39 32.65
N LEU A 225 -14.50 -9.83 31.90
CA LEU A 225 -14.24 -9.22 30.59
C LEU A 225 -13.75 -7.79 30.79
N CYS A 226 -12.92 -7.30 29.86
CA CYS A 226 -12.38 -5.95 29.93
C CYS A 226 -12.23 -5.34 28.53
N ASP A 227 -12.70 -4.10 28.35
CA ASP A 227 -12.73 -3.40 27.06
C ASP A 227 -11.32 -3.26 26.44
N ASP A 228 -10.28 -3.12 27.26
CA ASP A 228 -8.88 -2.94 26.86
C ASP A 228 -8.09 -4.24 26.67
N GLU A 229 -8.63 -5.40 27.09
CA GLU A 229 -7.88 -6.67 27.07
C GLU A 229 -8.39 -7.69 26.04
N VAL A 230 -9.69 -7.69 25.70
CA VAL A 230 -10.30 -8.69 24.80
C VAL A 230 -10.81 -8.05 23.50
N THR A 231 -10.02 -8.13 22.42
CA THR A 231 -10.33 -7.49 21.13
C THR A 231 -11.37 -8.21 20.29
N ASP A 232 -11.35 -9.54 20.23
CA ASP A 232 -12.19 -10.29 19.29
C ASP A 232 -13.67 -10.24 19.71
N LEU A 233 -13.97 -10.49 21.00
CA LEU A 233 -15.33 -10.33 21.55
C LEU A 233 -15.83 -8.87 21.46
N HIS A 234 -14.93 -7.89 21.59
CA HIS A 234 -15.24 -6.48 21.39
C HIS A 234 -15.65 -6.19 19.93
N TYR A 235 -15.04 -6.86 18.96
CA TYR A 235 -15.40 -6.74 17.56
C TYR A 235 -16.79 -7.36 17.29
N ALA A 236 -17.08 -8.57 17.76
CA ALA A 236 -18.41 -9.20 17.63
C ALA A 236 -19.53 -8.44 18.33
N ARG A 237 -19.27 -7.82 19.48
CA ARG A 237 -20.27 -6.98 20.19
C ARG A 237 -20.76 -5.77 19.39
N ASN A 238 -19.93 -5.29 18.45
CA ASN A 238 -20.17 -4.06 17.70
C ASN A 238 -20.45 -4.30 16.21
N HIS A 239 -20.22 -5.52 15.70
CA HIS A 239 -20.36 -5.85 14.28
C HIS A 239 -21.28 -7.05 14.10
N ILE A 240 -22.19 -6.96 13.13
CA ILE A 240 -23.12 -8.05 12.81
C ILE A 240 -22.36 -9.08 11.97
N LEU A 241 -21.96 -10.20 12.59
CA LEU A 241 -21.22 -11.28 11.93
C LEU A 241 -22.15 -12.43 11.58
N PHE A 242 -22.13 -12.90 10.33
CA PHE A 242 -22.99 -14.00 9.89
C PHE A 242 -22.75 -15.31 10.65
N GLN A 243 -21.52 -15.55 11.10
CA GLN A 243 -21.07 -16.79 11.75
C GLN A 243 -21.63 -17.01 13.15
N VAL A 244 -22.06 -15.95 13.83
CA VAL A 244 -22.49 -15.97 15.24
C VAL A 244 -23.99 -15.69 15.39
N ILE A 245 -24.74 -15.71 14.30
CA ILE A 245 -26.18 -15.44 14.34
C ILE A 245 -26.92 -16.75 14.56
N CYS A 246 -27.85 -16.73 15.53
CA CYS A 246 -28.72 -17.86 15.83
C CYS A 246 -27.93 -19.12 16.19
N ASP A 247 -26.90 -18.96 17.01
CA ASP A 247 -26.03 -20.04 17.51
C ASP A 247 -26.23 -20.31 19.01
N GLY A 248 -27.26 -19.73 19.64
CA GLY A 248 -27.59 -19.95 21.04
C GLY A 248 -26.78 -19.10 22.01
N PHE A 249 -25.97 -18.16 21.52
CA PHE A 249 -25.20 -17.22 22.33
C PHE A 249 -25.61 -15.78 21.98
N ASN A 250 -25.70 -14.90 22.98
CA ASN A 250 -25.99 -13.47 22.76
C ASN A 250 -24.68 -12.66 22.83
N GLU A 251 -23.95 -12.59 21.72
CA GLU A 251 -22.70 -11.82 21.64
C GLU A 251 -22.95 -10.34 21.30
N LEU A 252 -23.94 -10.04 20.46
CA LEU A 252 -24.25 -8.69 20.02
C LEU A 252 -24.98 -7.91 21.13
N ILE A 253 -24.57 -6.66 21.37
CA ILE A 253 -25.29 -5.78 22.30
C ILE A 253 -26.70 -5.55 21.75
N PRO A 254 -27.77 -5.72 22.57
CA PRO A 254 -29.13 -5.58 22.09
C PRO A 254 -29.40 -4.22 21.44
N VAL A 255 -29.99 -4.24 20.24
CA VAL A 255 -30.29 -3.04 19.45
C VAL A 255 -31.79 -2.80 19.45
N ILE A 256 -32.19 -1.57 19.81
CA ILE A 256 -33.61 -1.18 19.77
C ILE A 256 -34.01 -0.91 18.32
N ILE A 257 -34.84 -1.77 17.75
CA ILE A 257 -35.35 -1.67 16.36
C ILE A 257 -36.88 -1.66 16.44
N ASP A 258 -37.52 -0.63 15.88
CA ASP A 258 -38.99 -0.45 15.89
C ASP A 258 -39.63 -0.56 17.30
N GLY A 259 -38.89 -0.15 18.34
CA GLY A 259 -39.34 -0.18 19.75
C GLY A 259 -39.21 -1.54 20.44
N ARG A 260 -38.60 -2.55 19.81
CA ARG A 260 -38.29 -3.87 20.39
C ARG A 260 -36.79 -4.02 20.59
N ASN A 261 -36.39 -4.78 21.61
CA ASN A 261 -35.00 -5.10 21.89
C ASN A 261 -34.61 -6.35 21.08
N GLU A 262 -33.85 -6.16 20.00
CA GLU A 262 -33.45 -7.24 19.09
C GLU A 262 -32.00 -7.65 19.36
N THR A 263 -31.72 -8.96 19.34
CA THR A 263 -30.36 -9.54 19.46
C THR A 263 -30.03 -10.39 18.22
N ASP A 264 -28.84 -10.97 18.18
CA ASP A 264 -28.46 -12.04 17.26
C ASP A 264 -29.39 -13.26 17.36
N GLU A 265 -29.91 -13.58 18.54
CA GLU A 265 -30.75 -14.77 18.81
C GLU A 265 -32.28 -14.57 18.69
N THR A 266 -32.77 -13.38 18.38
CA THR A 266 -34.22 -13.17 18.15
C THR A 266 -34.68 -13.66 16.77
N GLU A 267 -35.95 -14.01 16.57
CA GLU A 267 -36.50 -14.34 15.22
C GLU A 267 -35.71 -15.43 14.41
N CYS A 268 -35.10 -16.40 15.08
CA CYS A 268 -34.28 -17.46 14.46
C CYS A 268 -35.06 -18.60 13.78
N GLU A 269 -36.38 -18.50 13.62
CA GLU A 269 -37.24 -19.57 13.08
C GLU A 269 -36.85 -20.04 11.66
N GLN A 270 -36.27 -19.14 10.86
CA GLN A 270 -35.82 -19.43 9.49
C GLN A 270 -34.33 -19.86 9.43
N TRP A 271 -33.65 -19.88 10.58
CA TRP A 271 -32.26 -20.28 10.73
C TRP A 271 -32.18 -21.73 11.21
N GLN A 272 -31.40 -22.56 10.54
CA GLN A 272 -31.27 -23.97 10.93
C GLN A 272 -30.26 -24.10 12.07
N CYS A 273 -30.65 -24.78 13.15
CA CYS A 273 -29.76 -25.04 14.29
C CYS A 273 -28.56 -25.90 13.90
N ASN A 274 -28.70 -26.83 12.94
CA ASN A 274 -27.60 -27.62 12.39
C ASN A 274 -27.12 -27.00 11.07
N ASN A 275 -26.03 -26.27 11.14
CA ASN A 275 -25.44 -25.55 10.01
C ASN A 275 -23.92 -25.70 10.00
N THR A 276 -23.25 -25.08 9.03
CA THR A 276 -21.79 -25.17 8.83
C THR A 276 -20.97 -24.75 10.05
N TYR A 277 -21.52 -23.90 10.92
CA TYR A 277 -20.81 -23.31 12.05
C TYR A 277 -21.12 -23.99 13.38
N THR A 278 -22.30 -24.60 13.51
CA THR A 278 -22.77 -25.32 14.72
C THR A 278 -22.55 -26.82 14.65
N ARG A 279 -22.26 -27.40 13.48
CA ARG A 279 -22.04 -28.85 13.35
C ARG A 279 -20.69 -29.27 13.93
N CYS A 280 -20.70 -30.29 14.80
CA CYS A 280 -19.51 -30.87 15.43
C CYS A 280 -18.61 -29.80 16.09
N ASP A 281 -19.22 -28.80 16.71
CA ASP A 281 -18.53 -27.72 17.42
C ASP A 281 -18.43 -27.98 18.93
N GLY A 282 -19.05 -29.07 19.40
CA GLY A 282 -19.08 -29.49 20.80
C GLY A 282 -20.27 -28.94 21.59
N PHE A 283 -21.10 -28.08 21.00
CA PHE A 283 -22.27 -27.48 21.64
C PHE A 283 -23.56 -28.10 21.10
N TRP A 284 -24.57 -28.28 21.96
CA TRP A 284 -25.92 -28.62 21.50
C TRP A 284 -26.66 -27.32 21.19
N ASN A 285 -26.58 -26.85 19.94
CA ASN A 285 -27.37 -25.73 19.42
C ASN A 285 -28.74 -26.22 18.96
N CYS A 286 -28.82 -27.45 18.44
CA CYS A 286 -30.08 -28.18 18.32
C CYS A 286 -30.45 -28.82 19.66
N LEU A 287 -31.71 -28.68 20.08
CA LEU A 287 -32.18 -29.20 21.37
C LEU A 287 -32.04 -30.73 21.49
N ASN A 288 -32.25 -31.46 20.41
CA ASN A 288 -32.04 -32.91 20.33
C ASN A 288 -30.58 -33.31 20.01
N GLY A 289 -29.65 -32.35 20.00
CA GLY A 289 -28.23 -32.55 19.69
C GLY A 289 -27.94 -32.97 18.25
N ALA A 290 -28.85 -32.76 17.28
CA ALA A 290 -28.69 -33.25 15.90
C ALA A 290 -27.43 -32.72 15.17
N ASP A 291 -26.89 -31.61 15.62
CA ASP A 291 -25.64 -30.97 15.20
C ASP A 291 -24.38 -31.71 15.65
N GLU A 292 -24.43 -32.45 16.76
CA GLU A 292 -23.29 -33.17 17.36
C GLU A 292 -23.27 -34.68 17.08
N ILE A 293 -24.12 -35.15 16.16
CA ILE A 293 -24.22 -36.56 15.80
C ILE A 293 -23.21 -36.92 14.70
N ASN A 294 -22.61 -38.11 14.85
CA ASN A 294 -21.59 -38.67 13.94
C ASN A 294 -20.33 -37.79 13.84
N CYS A 295 -19.98 -37.13 14.94
CA CYS A 295 -18.73 -36.38 15.11
C CYS A 295 -17.71 -37.27 15.84
N ASP A 296 -16.43 -37.23 15.45
CA ASP A 296 -15.35 -37.96 16.16
C ASP A 296 -15.08 -37.29 17.53
N SER A 297 -15.91 -37.57 18.53
CA SER A 297 -15.77 -37.03 19.87
C SER A 297 -14.88 -37.94 20.74
N LEU A 298 -13.64 -37.50 20.97
CA LEU A 298 -12.69 -37.98 21.99
C LEU A 298 -12.29 -39.48 21.98
N GLY A 299 -12.86 -40.32 21.11
CA GLY A 299 -12.59 -41.76 21.07
C GLY A 299 -13.00 -42.52 22.33
N LEU A 300 -14.00 -42.02 23.08
CA LEU A 300 -14.43 -42.57 24.37
C LEU A 300 -15.35 -43.80 24.21
N LEU A 301 -16.27 -43.79 23.24
CA LEU A 301 -17.17 -44.89 22.89
C LEU A 301 -17.67 -44.73 21.45
N ASP A 302 -17.50 -45.76 20.60
CA ASP A 302 -18.01 -45.74 19.23
C ASP A 302 -19.51 -46.07 19.20
N CYS A 303 -20.36 -45.05 19.11
CA CYS A 303 -21.80 -45.21 19.02
C CYS A 303 -22.29 -45.43 17.57
N PRO A 304 -23.40 -46.17 17.37
CA PRO A 304 -24.04 -46.29 16.05
C PRO A 304 -24.51 -44.93 15.51
N LEU A 305 -24.76 -44.86 14.19
CA LEU A 305 -25.31 -43.65 13.57
C LEU A 305 -26.58 -43.19 14.29
N HIS A 306 -26.76 -41.88 14.45
CA HIS A 306 -27.91 -41.26 15.14
C HIS A 306 -28.03 -41.55 16.65
N HIS A 307 -26.92 -41.81 17.32
CA HIS A 307 -26.88 -41.98 18.77
C HIS A 307 -25.91 -41.00 19.44
N HIS A 308 -26.24 -40.62 20.67
CA HIS A 308 -25.44 -39.80 21.57
C HIS A 308 -24.71 -40.65 22.60
N ILE A 309 -23.54 -40.21 23.07
CA ILE A 309 -22.87 -40.82 24.21
C ILE A 309 -23.59 -40.39 25.48
N CYS A 310 -23.93 -41.35 26.34
CA CYS A 310 -24.73 -41.18 27.53
C CYS A 310 -24.18 -42.02 28.68
N VAL A 311 -24.18 -41.52 29.91
CA VAL A 311 -23.90 -42.35 31.09
C VAL A 311 -25.22 -42.91 31.61
N SER A 312 -25.37 -44.23 31.54
CA SER A 312 -26.60 -44.90 31.99
C SER A 312 -26.83 -44.67 33.50
N THR A 313 -28.03 -44.25 33.87
CA THR A 313 -28.43 -44.04 35.26
C THR A 313 -28.42 -45.32 36.10
N GLU A 314 -28.64 -46.48 35.46
CA GLU A 314 -28.69 -47.80 36.13
C GLU A 314 -27.29 -48.44 36.26
N THR A 315 -26.52 -48.42 35.17
CA THR A 315 -25.23 -49.14 35.11
C THR A 315 -24.02 -48.27 35.41
N LYS A 316 -24.19 -46.93 35.42
CA LYS A 316 -23.14 -45.92 35.65
C LYS A 316 -21.96 -46.04 34.69
N ARG A 317 -22.19 -46.58 33.49
CA ARG A 317 -21.21 -46.75 32.41
C ARG A 317 -21.65 -46.00 31.17
N LEU A 318 -20.68 -45.72 30.28
CA LEU A 318 -20.96 -45.14 28.96
C LEU A 318 -21.81 -46.11 28.13
N THR A 319 -22.84 -45.56 27.51
CA THR A 319 -23.84 -46.22 26.67
C THR A 319 -24.23 -45.28 25.53
N CYS A 320 -24.93 -45.81 24.51
CA CYS A 320 -25.38 -45.02 23.36
C CYS A 320 -26.89 -44.79 23.44
N LEU A 321 -27.32 -43.53 23.48
CA LEU A 321 -28.72 -43.11 23.52
C LEU A 321 -29.21 -42.72 22.11
N PRO A 322 -30.34 -43.27 21.61
CA PRO A 322 -30.92 -42.84 20.34
C PRO A 322 -31.33 -41.35 20.35
N ILE A 323 -31.22 -40.67 19.20
CA ILE A 323 -31.60 -39.25 19.07
C ILE A 323 -33.06 -38.97 19.45
N GLU A 324 -33.97 -39.94 19.28
CA GLU A 324 -35.39 -39.77 19.61
C GLU A 324 -35.66 -39.64 21.10
N LYS A 325 -34.69 -40.01 21.94
CA LYS A 325 -34.73 -39.95 23.41
C LYS A 325 -33.98 -38.74 23.98
N ALA A 326 -33.45 -37.87 23.12
CA ALA A 326 -32.83 -36.62 23.54
C ALA A 326 -33.85 -35.48 23.50
N ASP A 327 -33.94 -34.69 24.57
CA ASP A 327 -34.94 -33.63 24.76
C ASP A 327 -36.40 -34.13 24.61
N ASP A 328 -36.69 -35.35 25.06
CA ASP A 328 -38.02 -35.96 25.08
C ASP A 328 -38.79 -35.68 26.39
N GLY A 329 -38.14 -35.03 27.35
CA GLY A 329 -38.64 -34.69 28.67
C GLY A 329 -38.45 -35.79 29.72
N GLN A 330 -37.71 -36.85 29.40
CA GLN A 330 -37.37 -37.95 30.32
C GLN A 330 -35.85 -38.03 30.52
N ILE A 331 -35.41 -38.16 31.78
CA ILE A 331 -33.99 -38.27 32.10
C ILE A 331 -33.54 -39.73 31.92
N ASP A 332 -32.99 -40.05 30.76
CA ASP A 332 -32.35 -41.33 30.44
C ASP A 332 -30.86 -41.34 30.85
N CYS A 333 -30.19 -40.19 30.84
CA CYS A 333 -28.77 -40.05 31.18
C CYS A 333 -28.51 -39.48 32.57
N LEU A 334 -27.45 -39.98 33.22
CA LEU A 334 -26.99 -39.45 34.51
C LEU A 334 -26.63 -37.97 34.38
N GLY A 335 -27.04 -37.19 35.38
CA GLY A 335 -26.85 -35.73 35.39
C GLY A 335 -27.78 -34.97 34.44
N GLY A 336 -28.82 -35.59 33.86
CA GLY A 336 -29.73 -34.93 32.92
C GLY A 336 -29.05 -34.46 31.64
N THR A 337 -27.98 -35.15 31.22
CA THR A 337 -27.10 -34.72 30.12
C THR A 337 -27.73 -34.84 28.71
N ASP A 338 -28.84 -35.55 28.62
CA ASP A 338 -29.75 -35.72 27.48
C ASP A 338 -30.86 -34.67 27.41
N GLU A 339 -31.12 -33.98 28.52
CA GLU A 339 -32.21 -33.02 28.71
C GLU A 339 -31.65 -31.61 28.99
N PRO A 340 -31.07 -30.94 27.98
CA PRO A 340 -30.35 -29.68 28.17
C PRO A 340 -31.23 -28.56 28.75
N ARG A 341 -32.55 -28.64 28.58
CA ARG A 341 -33.51 -27.65 29.11
C ARG A 341 -33.62 -27.64 30.64
N LEU A 342 -33.17 -28.69 31.33
CA LEU A 342 -33.31 -28.78 32.80
C LEU A 342 -32.38 -27.84 33.55
N CYS A 343 -31.14 -27.71 33.10
CA CYS A 343 -30.09 -26.99 33.83
C CYS A 343 -29.44 -25.83 33.07
N ARG A 344 -29.72 -25.66 31.78
CA ARG A 344 -29.19 -24.52 31.00
C ARG A 344 -30.05 -23.28 31.24
N GLU A 345 -29.58 -22.34 32.07
CA GLU A 345 -30.22 -21.01 32.20
C GLU A 345 -29.87 -20.09 31.01
N ASP A 346 -30.83 -19.27 30.57
CA ASP A 346 -30.68 -18.30 29.46
C ASP A 346 -29.74 -17.10 29.76
N HIS A 347 -29.16 -17.03 30.96
CA HIS A 347 -28.36 -15.88 31.39
C HIS A 347 -26.85 -16.15 31.39
N TYR A 348 -26.14 -15.34 30.60
CA TYR A 348 -24.69 -15.25 30.40
C TYR A 348 -23.82 -15.03 31.66
N LEU A 349 -24.39 -15.15 32.86
CA LEU A 349 -23.92 -14.50 34.07
C LEU A 349 -24.25 -15.24 35.38
N ALA A 350 -24.24 -16.58 35.41
CA ALA A 350 -23.91 -17.32 36.64
C ALA A 350 -23.85 -18.84 36.41
N ALA A 351 -22.72 -19.42 36.82
CA ALA A 351 -22.45 -20.81 37.17
C ALA A 351 -22.53 -21.88 36.05
N ASP A 352 -21.45 -22.66 35.89
CA ASP A 352 -21.37 -23.87 35.04
C ASP A 352 -22.22 -25.03 35.60
N ASN A 353 -23.44 -24.73 36.05
CA ASN A 353 -24.35 -25.63 36.74
C ASN A 353 -25.08 -26.53 35.74
N ASN A 354 -24.35 -27.41 35.06
CA ASN A 354 -24.88 -28.20 33.95
C ASN A 354 -25.20 -29.66 34.32
N PHE A 355 -24.96 -30.05 35.57
CA PHE A 355 -25.26 -31.40 36.06
C PHE A 355 -26.52 -31.36 36.92
N TYR A 356 -27.56 -32.09 36.51
CA TYR A 356 -28.84 -32.19 37.21
C TYR A 356 -28.78 -33.20 38.36
N CYS A 357 -29.05 -32.77 39.59
CA CYS A 357 -29.21 -33.62 40.77
C CYS A 357 -30.62 -34.23 40.79
N LYS A 358 -30.73 -35.56 40.79
CA LYS A 358 -32.03 -36.23 40.72
C LYS A 358 -32.80 -36.03 42.03
N ASN A 359 -34.05 -35.58 41.93
CA ASN A 359 -34.95 -35.36 43.07
C ASN A 359 -34.48 -34.33 44.12
N ASP A 360 -33.45 -33.52 43.83
CA ASP A 360 -33.02 -32.43 44.72
C ASP A 360 -33.86 -31.17 44.43
N THR A 361 -34.59 -30.68 45.43
CA THR A 361 -35.42 -29.47 45.31
C THR A 361 -34.70 -28.19 45.74
N ARG A 362 -33.55 -28.30 46.42
CA ARG A 362 -32.77 -27.16 46.93
C ARG A 362 -31.73 -26.69 45.93
N ARG A 363 -31.05 -27.61 45.26
CA ARG A 363 -30.02 -27.33 44.24
C ARG A 363 -30.17 -28.33 43.09
N PRO A 364 -31.16 -28.13 42.21
CA PRO A 364 -31.41 -29.07 41.12
C PRO A 364 -30.26 -29.15 40.11
N CYS A 365 -29.38 -28.14 40.05
CA CYS A 365 -28.25 -28.09 39.12
C CYS A 365 -26.98 -27.63 39.82
N ILE A 366 -25.87 -28.36 39.62
CA ILE A 366 -24.57 -28.12 40.27
C ILE A 366 -23.44 -27.93 39.25
N ASN A 367 -22.38 -27.22 39.67
CA ASN A 367 -21.23 -26.93 38.82
C ASN A 367 -20.37 -28.17 38.61
N SER A 368 -19.85 -28.36 37.40
CA SER A 368 -18.88 -29.43 37.09
C SER A 368 -17.63 -29.46 37.98
N GLY A 369 -17.23 -28.32 38.54
CA GLY A 369 -16.14 -28.21 39.50
C GLY A 369 -16.45 -28.77 40.89
N TYR A 370 -17.69 -29.20 41.15
CA TYR A 370 -18.09 -29.96 42.34
C TYR A 370 -18.22 -31.46 42.05
N LEU A 371 -18.03 -31.90 40.80
CA LEU A 371 -18.02 -33.33 40.50
C LEU A 371 -16.72 -33.97 40.96
N CYS A 372 -16.82 -35.09 41.66
CA CYS A 372 -15.69 -35.88 42.14
C CYS A 372 -14.73 -35.09 43.05
N ASP A 373 -15.26 -34.26 43.94
CA ASP A 373 -14.50 -33.49 44.91
C ASP A 373 -14.50 -34.09 46.33
N SER A 374 -15.16 -35.25 46.49
CA SER A 374 -15.36 -35.99 47.74
C SER A 374 -16.33 -35.35 48.75
N ASN A 375 -17.13 -34.36 48.34
CA ASN A 375 -18.30 -33.88 49.07
C ASN A 375 -19.59 -34.30 48.33
N ASP A 376 -20.68 -34.47 49.07
CA ASP A 376 -22.00 -34.72 48.47
C ASP A 376 -22.74 -33.37 48.30
N GLU A 377 -22.71 -32.78 47.10
CA GLU A 377 -23.46 -31.57 46.77
C GLU A 377 -24.91 -31.88 46.37
N CYS A 378 -25.18 -33.04 45.77
CA CYS A 378 -26.54 -33.53 45.52
C CYS A 378 -27.12 -34.24 46.76
N GLU A 379 -28.42 -34.10 47.05
CA GLU A 379 -29.09 -34.73 48.21
C GLU A 379 -28.90 -36.27 48.32
N TYR A 380 -28.64 -36.95 47.19
CA TYR A 380 -28.39 -38.40 47.11
C TYR A 380 -26.96 -38.76 46.67
N GLY A 381 -26.03 -37.79 46.64
CA GLY A 381 -24.62 -37.98 46.25
C GLY A 381 -24.43 -38.46 44.81
N ASP A 382 -25.30 -38.06 43.88
CA ASP A 382 -25.23 -38.47 42.46
C ASP A 382 -23.93 -38.03 41.75
N ASP A 383 -23.37 -36.93 42.21
CA ASP A 383 -22.12 -36.28 41.80
C ASP A 383 -20.86 -37.08 42.13
N GLU A 384 -20.86 -37.85 43.21
CA GLU A 384 -19.71 -38.64 43.67
C GLU A 384 -19.78 -40.13 43.26
N GLN A 385 -20.93 -40.58 42.75
CA GLN A 385 -21.20 -42.00 42.48
C GLN A 385 -20.38 -42.63 41.34
N VAL A 386 -19.72 -41.82 40.50
CA VAL A 386 -19.03 -42.25 39.26
C VAL A 386 -17.51 -42.05 39.33
N CYS A 387 -17.03 -41.53 40.46
CA CYS A 387 -15.65 -41.09 40.67
C CYS A 387 -14.75 -42.24 41.12
N ASP A 388 -13.49 -42.25 40.66
CA ASP A 388 -12.50 -43.25 41.07
C ASP A 388 -11.95 -42.95 42.48
N THR A 389 -12.30 -43.79 43.45
CA THR A 389 -12.04 -43.57 44.89
C THR A 389 -10.57 -43.71 45.32
N ASN A 390 -9.64 -44.04 44.42
CA ASN A 390 -8.25 -44.38 44.75
C ASN A 390 -7.24 -43.20 44.72
N ARG A 391 -7.71 -41.93 44.74
CA ARG A 391 -6.84 -40.75 44.54
C ARG A 391 -6.73 -39.87 45.79
N ASN A 392 -5.50 -39.63 46.25
CA ASN A 392 -5.19 -38.66 47.32
C ASN A 392 -5.01 -37.25 46.74
N PHE A 393 -6.10 -36.53 46.50
CA PHE A 393 -6.00 -35.11 46.17
C PHE A 393 -5.63 -34.31 47.43
N THR A 394 -4.60 -33.48 47.32
CA THR A 394 -4.29 -32.49 48.36
C THR A 394 -5.35 -31.40 48.31
N ILE A 395 -6.37 -31.52 49.17
CA ILE A 395 -7.17 -30.42 49.74
C ILE A 395 -7.75 -29.45 48.68
N TYR A 396 -9.01 -29.70 48.29
CA TYR A 396 -9.92 -28.88 47.44
C TYR A 396 -9.60 -28.78 45.94
N GLY A 397 -9.77 -29.87 45.19
CA GLY A 397 -9.78 -29.77 43.73
C GLY A 397 -10.49 -30.93 43.03
N SER A 398 -11.60 -30.63 42.36
CA SER A 398 -12.32 -31.54 41.46
C SER A 398 -11.42 -32.20 40.40
N VAL A 399 -11.81 -33.40 39.97
CA VAL A 399 -11.17 -34.14 38.87
C VAL A 399 -11.11 -33.32 37.57
N CYS A 400 -11.98 -32.31 37.42
CA CYS A 400 -12.07 -31.47 36.23
C CYS A 400 -11.04 -30.33 36.13
N PHE A 401 -10.14 -30.12 37.12
CA PHE A 401 -9.03 -29.15 37.01
C PHE A 401 -7.90 -29.60 36.04
N ASP A 402 -7.26 -28.63 35.36
CA ASP A 402 -6.26 -28.83 34.29
C ASP A 402 -5.02 -29.65 34.68
N ASN A 403 -4.66 -29.69 35.96
CA ASN A 403 -3.50 -30.43 36.43
C ASN A 403 -3.69 -31.96 36.42
N ASN A 404 -4.93 -32.44 36.24
CA ASN A 404 -5.33 -33.85 36.44
C ASN A 404 -5.71 -34.59 35.15
N VAL A 405 -5.51 -33.99 33.96
CA VAL A 405 -6.03 -34.49 32.66
C VAL A 405 -5.57 -35.91 32.31
N GLU A 406 -4.34 -36.29 32.65
CA GLU A 406 -3.79 -37.61 32.30
C GLU A 406 -4.26 -38.75 33.22
N MET A 407 -4.95 -38.42 34.32
CA MET A 407 -5.39 -39.38 35.35
C MET A 407 -6.88 -39.70 35.29
N ARG A 408 -7.67 -39.09 34.39
CA ARG A 408 -9.14 -39.23 34.34
C ARG A 408 -9.60 -40.58 33.76
N SER A 409 -10.67 -41.16 34.33
CA SER A 409 -11.40 -42.29 33.74
C SER A 409 -12.20 -41.84 32.50
N ASP A 410 -12.67 -42.76 31.66
CA ASP A 410 -13.41 -42.37 30.44
C ASP A 410 -14.77 -41.70 30.75
N VAL A 411 -15.40 -42.06 31.87
CA VAL A 411 -16.61 -41.39 32.35
C VAL A 411 -16.30 -40.01 32.94
N GLU A 412 -15.19 -39.88 33.69
CA GLU A 412 -14.71 -38.58 34.19
C GLU A 412 -14.29 -37.66 33.03
N LYS A 413 -13.69 -38.20 31.95
CA LYS A 413 -13.40 -37.45 30.73
C LYS A 413 -14.66 -36.98 30.02
N PHE A 414 -15.72 -37.80 30.00
CA PHE A 414 -17.01 -37.41 29.43
C PHE A 414 -17.62 -36.21 30.18
N PHE A 415 -17.74 -36.29 31.50
CA PHE A 415 -18.29 -35.18 32.30
C PHE A 415 -17.36 -33.96 32.30
N CYS A 416 -16.06 -34.10 32.59
CA CYS A 416 -15.15 -32.95 32.61
C CYS A 416 -14.89 -32.34 31.22
N GLY A 417 -15.11 -33.09 30.15
CA GLY A 417 -15.03 -32.58 28.77
C GLY A 417 -16.26 -31.77 28.39
N ARG A 418 -17.46 -32.23 28.76
CA ARG A 418 -18.76 -31.66 28.37
C ARG A 418 -19.17 -30.38 29.12
N PHE A 419 -18.43 -30.01 30.18
CA PHE A 419 -18.77 -28.87 31.04
C PHE A 419 -17.80 -27.68 30.97
N ILE A 420 -16.73 -27.79 30.18
CA ILE A 420 -15.89 -26.64 29.79
C ILE A 420 -16.61 -25.78 28.71
N ASP A 421 -17.73 -26.29 28.19
CA ASP A 421 -18.51 -25.84 27.04
C ASP A 421 -19.58 -24.76 27.34
N THR A 422 -19.45 -23.97 28.41
CA THR A 422 -20.37 -22.85 28.72
C THR A 422 -19.85 -21.50 28.26
N LYS A 423 -18.55 -21.40 27.96
CA LYS A 423 -17.92 -20.15 27.53
C LYS A 423 -17.32 -20.32 26.15
N LYS A 424 -17.99 -19.75 25.15
CA LYS A 424 -17.41 -19.56 23.81
C LYS A 424 -16.21 -18.61 23.92
N GLN A 425 -15.01 -19.17 24.03
CA GLN A 425 -13.77 -18.41 24.21
C GLN A 425 -13.25 -17.79 22.90
N GLN A 426 -13.72 -18.27 21.74
CA GLN A 426 -13.28 -17.81 20.41
C GLN A 426 -14.45 -17.65 19.45
N ILE A 427 -14.44 -16.59 18.66
CA ILE A 427 -15.43 -16.35 17.60
C ILE A 427 -15.17 -17.33 16.45
N VAL A 428 -16.25 -17.91 15.93
CA VAL A 428 -16.19 -18.75 14.73
C VAL A 428 -16.02 -17.86 13.51
N HIS A 429 -15.02 -18.17 12.68
CA HIS A 429 -14.74 -17.42 11.45
C HIS A 429 -15.28 -18.13 10.20
N PHE A 430 -15.42 -17.37 9.11
CA PHE A 430 -15.92 -17.89 7.83
C PHE A 430 -15.12 -19.10 7.35
N SER A 431 -15.82 -20.19 6.99
CA SER A 431 -15.21 -21.42 6.50
C SER A 431 -15.95 -21.94 5.26
N LEU A 432 -15.28 -22.75 4.43
CA LEU A 432 -15.89 -23.40 3.25
C LEU A 432 -16.39 -24.83 3.52
N GLY A 433 -16.62 -25.18 4.79
CA GLY A 433 -17.09 -26.51 5.20
C GLY A 433 -16.01 -27.60 5.09
N ILE A 434 -14.84 -27.35 5.66
CA ILE A 434 -13.89 -28.43 5.95
C ILE A 434 -14.51 -29.23 7.10
N ASP A 435 -14.72 -30.54 6.91
CA ASP A 435 -15.11 -31.44 8.00
C ASP A 435 -14.12 -31.23 9.14
N ARG A 436 -14.60 -30.68 10.28
CA ARG A 436 -13.80 -30.43 11.49
C ARG A 436 -13.25 -31.72 12.14
N ASN A 437 -13.40 -32.88 11.50
CA ASN A 437 -12.84 -34.17 11.92
C ASN A 437 -11.31 -34.19 12.04
N SER A 438 -10.58 -33.09 11.76
CA SER A 438 -9.11 -33.07 11.91
C SER A 438 -8.48 -31.93 12.71
N SER A 439 -9.23 -30.99 13.31
CA SER A 439 -8.61 -29.80 13.95
C SER A 439 -8.97 -29.52 15.41
N ILE A 440 -9.53 -30.49 16.14
CA ILE A 440 -9.35 -30.55 17.61
C ILE A 440 -8.32 -31.65 17.94
N LYS A 441 -7.20 -31.66 17.21
CA LYS A 441 -5.96 -31.78 17.97
C LYS A 441 -5.83 -30.45 18.66
N VAL A 442 -6.36 -30.36 19.89
CA VAL A 442 -5.83 -29.42 20.87
C VAL A 442 -4.33 -29.50 20.65
N THR A 443 -3.76 -28.44 20.09
CA THR A 443 -2.36 -28.17 20.22
C THR A 443 -2.20 -28.04 21.73
N LYS A 444 -2.03 -29.20 22.41
CA LYS A 444 -1.14 -29.29 23.54
C LYS A 444 0.06 -28.59 22.98
N SER A 445 0.22 -27.34 23.41
CA SER A 445 1.47 -26.65 23.34
C SER A 445 2.41 -27.58 24.08
N ASN A 446 2.95 -28.55 23.34
CA ASN A 446 4.30 -28.99 23.44
C ASN A 446 5.18 -27.80 23.04
N ARG A 447 5.02 -26.64 23.71
CA ARG A 447 6.12 -26.14 24.50
C ARG A 447 6.53 -27.28 25.46
N LYS A 448 7.20 -28.29 24.90
CA LYS A 448 8.56 -28.51 25.36
C LYS A 448 9.11 -27.10 25.43
N ARG A 449 9.18 -26.55 26.64
CA ARG A 449 10.32 -25.74 26.97
C ARG A 449 11.48 -26.64 26.56
N ILE A 450 11.90 -26.50 25.31
CA ILE A 450 13.30 -26.49 24.99
C ILE A 450 13.76 -25.38 25.93
N LEU A 451 14.08 -25.78 27.18
CA LEU A 451 15.10 -25.09 27.92
C LEU A 451 16.17 -24.92 26.86
N PRO A 452 16.48 -23.67 26.44
CA PRO A 452 17.53 -23.45 25.49
C PRO A 452 18.67 -24.30 25.98
N HIS A 453 19.07 -25.29 25.16
CA HIS A 453 20.20 -26.15 25.41
C HIS A 453 21.24 -25.30 26.08
N SER A 454 21.51 -25.58 27.36
CA SER A 454 22.68 -25.15 28.10
C SER A 454 23.48 -24.08 27.35
N PHE A 455 22.97 -22.85 27.30
CA PHE A 455 23.88 -21.73 27.12
C PHE A 455 24.67 -21.80 28.41
N SER A 456 25.85 -22.41 28.33
CA SER A 456 26.94 -22.21 29.27
C SER A 456 26.85 -20.76 29.68
N ARG A 457 26.37 -20.52 30.91
CA ARG A 457 26.29 -19.18 31.51
C ARG A 457 27.62 -18.53 31.16
N PRO A 458 27.67 -17.38 30.46
CA PRO A 458 28.94 -16.73 30.25
C PRO A 458 29.45 -16.32 31.63
N THR A 459 30.33 -17.17 32.16
CA THR A 459 31.15 -16.95 33.34
C THR A 459 32.11 -15.83 32.98
N ASN A 460 31.74 -14.60 33.35
CA ASN A 460 32.53 -13.37 33.53
C ASN A 460 31.82 -12.14 32.92
N LYS A 461 31.20 -11.31 33.76
CA LYS A 461 30.69 -9.98 33.38
C LYS A 461 31.64 -8.85 33.80
N HIS A 462 32.95 -8.99 33.58
CA HIS A 462 33.88 -7.86 33.71
C HIS A 462 33.46 -6.69 32.78
N CYS A 463 32.90 -7.02 31.63
CA CYS A 463 32.57 -6.08 30.56
C CYS A 463 31.10 -5.68 30.45
N HIS A 464 30.31 -5.85 31.52
CA HIS A 464 28.85 -5.61 31.53
C HIS A 464 28.11 -6.27 30.35
N ARG A 465 27.76 -5.48 29.32
CA ARG A 465 27.06 -5.90 28.08
C ARG A 465 28.01 -6.13 26.89
N GLY A 466 29.31 -5.97 27.09
CA GLY A 466 30.38 -6.26 26.13
C GLY A 466 31.03 -7.62 26.36
N PHE A 467 31.97 -7.96 25.48
CA PHE A 467 32.73 -9.21 25.55
C PHE A 467 34.06 -9.00 26.27
N ASP A 468 34.39 -9.90 27.19
CA ASP A 468 35.68 -9.94 27.88
C ASP A 468 36.75 -10.59 26.99
N LEU A 469 37.85 -9.88 26.75
CA LEU A 469 38.96 -10.30 25.92
C LEU A 469 40.23 -10.33 26.76
N ARG A 470 40.99 -11.42 26.70
CA ARG A 470 42.37 -11.46 27.19
C ARG A 470 43.32 -11.07 26.08
N VAL A 471 44.00 -9.95 26.24
CA VAL A 471 45.07 -9.49 25.34
C VAL A 471 46.41 -9.88 25.94
N SER A 472 47.21 -10.61 25.19
CA SER A 472 48.59 -10.94 25.55
C SER A 472 49.48 -9.72 25.24
N LEU A 473 49.99 -9.05 26.27
CA LEU A 473 50.90 -7.92 26.12
C LEU A 473 52.34 -8.37 25.82
N ASP A 474 52.76 -9.48 26.43
CA ASP A 474 54.07 -10.10 26.19
C ASP A 474 53.91 -11.63 26.23
N LYS A 475 54.17 -12.29 25.08
CA LYS A 475 54.02 -13.74 24.93
C LYS A 475 55.08 -14.53 25.70
N ASP A 476 56.28 -13.98 25.86
CA ASP A 476 57.40 -14.71 26.46
C ASP A 476 57.34 -14.69 27.99
N LYS A 477 56.63 -13.71 28.57
CA LYS A 477 56.44 -13.55 30.02
C LYS A 477 55.04 -13.95 30.51
N ASN A 478 54.18 -14.49 29.64
CA ASN A 478 52.76 -14.79 29.94
C ASN A 478 52.00 -13.60 30.58
N LEU A 479 52.33 -12.37 30.18
CA LEU A 479 51.67 -11.16 30.69
C LEU A 479 50.39 -10.91 29.88
N THR A 480 49.26 -11.24 30.49
CA THR A 480 47.93 -11.04 29.91
C THR A 480 47.17 -9.94 30.65
N THR A 481 46.50 -9.05 29.93
CA THR A 481 45.52 -8.12 30.48
C THR A 481 44.12 -8.43 29.95
N THR A 482 43.11 -8.18 30.76
CA THR A 482 41.70 -8.27 30.36
C THR A 482 41.21 -6.92 29.87
N THR A 483 40.50 -6.89 28.75
CA THR A 483 39.91 -5.69 28.17
C THR A 483 38.55 -6.01 27.58
N CYS A 484 37.69 -4.99 27.44
CA CYS A 484 36.31 -5.16 27.05
C CYS A 484 36.04 -4.67 25.63
N LEU A 485 35.44 -5.53 24.81
CA LEU A 485 34.90 -5.15 23.52
C LEU A 485 33.46 -4.69 23.68
N CYS A 486 33.26 -3.37 23.60
CA CYS A 486 31.93 -2.78 23.78
C CYS A 486 31.12 -2.76 22.49
N PRO A 487 29.82 -3.12 22.54
CA PRO A 487 28.93 -2.88 21.42
C PRO A 487 28.77 -1.36 21.18
N PRO A 488 28.45 -0.91 19.95
CA PRO A 488 28.42 0.53 19.59
C PRO A 488 27.48 1.40 20.44
N SER A 489 26.50 0.77 21.09
CA SER A 489 25.55 1.39 22.01
C SER A 489 26.15 1.75 23.38
N PHE A 490 27.33 1.25 23.72
CA PHE A 490 28.01 1.43 25.00
C PHE A 490 29.50 1.75 24.81
N TYR A 491 30.13 2.36 25.80
CA TYR A 491 31.55 2.73 25.79
C TYR A 491 32.13 2.79 27.21
N GLY A 492 33.44 2.95 27.31
CA GLY A 492 34.21 2.89 28.55
C GLY A 492 34.94 1.55 28.71
N ASP A 493 35.92 1.50 29.60
CA ASP A 493 36.83 0.35 29.75
C ASP A 493 36.15 -0.95 30.15
N MET A 494 34.94 -0.87 30.72
CA MET A 494 34.08 -2.00 31.08
C MET A 494 32.71 -1.94 30.38
N CYS A 495 32.55 -1.12 29.33
CA CYS A 495 31.28 -0.88 28.63
C CYS A 495 30.16 -0.33 29.54
N GLN A 496 30.54 0.48 30.52
CA GLN A 496 29.65 0.98 31.57
C GLN A 496 28.79 2.19 31.13
N TYR A 497 29.20 2.94 30.12
CA TYR A 497 28.52 4.16 29.70
C TYR A 497 27.67 3.94 28.44
N GLN A 498 26.44 4.46 28.43
CA GLN A 498 25.58 4.41 27.26
C GLN A 498 25.95 5.51 26.26
N ASN A 499 26.18 5.13 25.01
CA ASN A 499 26.52 6.06 23.94
C ASN A 499 25.30 6.89 23.50
N GLN A 500 25.51 8.19 23.28
CA GLN A 500 24.50 9.09 22.74
C GLN A 500 24.27 8.78 21.25
N ARG A 501 23.01 8.60 20.83
CA ARG A 501 22.70 8.16 19.46
C ARG A 501 21.29 8.52 19.01
N VAL A 502 21.07 8.45 17.70
CA VAL A 502 19.74 8.46 17.08
C VAL A 502 19.36 7.02 16.74
N SER A 503 18.22 6.56 17.25
CA SER A 503 17.63 5.26 16.96
C SER A 503 16.50 5.46 15.97
N LEU A 504 16.66 4.96 14.75
CA LEU A 504 15.77 5.23 13.64
C LEU A 504 15.09 3.93 13.19
N THR A 505 13.75 3.96 13.10
CA THR A 505 12.92 2.89 12.54
C THR A 505 12.25 3.42 11.28
N MET A 506 12.50 2.80 10.14
CA MET A 506 11.99 3.24 8.85
C MET A 506 11.22 2.13 8.14
N GLN A 507 10.12 2.50 7.49
CA GLN A 507 9.44 1.64 6.54
C GLN A 507 9.38 2.38 5.20
N TYR A 508 9.77 1.69 4.12
CA TYR A 508 9.75 2.27 2.78
C TYR A 508 8.58 1.72 1.98
N ARG A 509 8.00 2.55 1.11
CA ARG A 509 7.05 2.12 0.08
C ARG A 509 7.55 2.60 -1.28
N ALA A 510 7.36 1.79 -2.30
CA ALA A 510 7.61 2.16 -3.68
C ALA A 510 6.32 2.09 -4.47
N LEU A 511 6.25 2.82 -5.58
CA LEU A 511 5.16 2.73 -6.53
C LEU A 511 5.24 1.40 -7.30
N SER A 512 4.11 0.95 -7.83
CA SER A 512 3.94 -0.35 -8.51
C SER A 512 4.87 -0.52 -9.72
N ASP A 513 5.18 0.55 -10.45
CA ASP A 513 6.12 0.55 -11.58
C ASP A 513 7.55 0.22 -11.16
N ALA A 514 7.88 0.43 -9.88
CA ALA A 514 9.18 0.15 -9.31
C ALA A 514 9.21 -1.11 -8.43
N TRP A 515 8.16 -1.95 -8.45
CA TRP A 515 8.06 -3.14 -7.60
C TRP A 515 9.26 -4.09 -7.70
N ARG A 516 9.83 -4.22 -8.91
CA ARG A 516 10.99 -5.06 -9.23
C ARG A 516 12.33 -4.30 -9.22
N THR A 517 12.33 -3.01 -8.90
CA THR A 517 13.53 -2.17 -8.94
C THR A 517 14.23 -2.21 -7.58
N PRO A 518 15.48 -2.70 -7.51
CA PRO A 518 16.28 -2.62 -6.29
C PRO A 518 16.80 -1.20 -6.08
N PHE A 519 16.66 -0.72 -4.85
CA PHE A 519 17.14 0.58 -4.40
C PHE A 519 18.27 0.44 -3.40
N VAL A 520 19.16 1.41 -3.39
CA VAL A 520 20.14 1.62 -2.33
C VAL A 520 19.68 2.83 -1.52
N LEU A 521 19.52 2.62 -0.22
CA LEU A 521 19.12 3.65 0.73
C LEU A 521 20.34 4.05 1.54
N VAL A 522 20.66 5.34 1.53
CA VAL A 522 21.82 5.91 2.24
C VAL A 522 21.30 6.85 3.31
N VAL A 523 21.42 6.43 4.57
CA VAL A 523 20.91 7.16 5.75
C VAL A 523 22.09 7.82 6.44
N MET A 524 22.05 9.14 6.61
CA MET A 524 23.17 9.94 7.13
C MET A 524 22.74 10.84 8.29
N LEU A 525 23.55 10.90 9.34
CA LEU A 525 23.43 11.91 10.39
C LEU A 525 24.33 13.09 10.04
N ILE A 526 23.73 14.24 9.76
CA ILE A 526 24.40 15.47 9.32
C ILE A 526 24.22 16.61 10.32
N ASP A 527 25.14 17.56 10.31
CA ASP A 527 25.00 18.83 11.01
C ASP A 527 24.49 19.96 10.10
N ASP A 528 24.16 21.10 10.72
CA ASP A 528 23.75 22.34 10.07
C ASP A 528 24.91 23.30 9.75
N SER A 529 26.16 22.83 9.85
CA SER A 529 27.34 23.62 9.50
C SER A 529 27.44 23.86 7.99
N ASP A 530 28.23 24.86 7.57
CA ASP A 530 28.46 25.12 6.13
C ASP A 530 29.23 23.97 5.44
N GLU A 531 30.05 23.25 6.19
CA GLU A 531 30.74 22.04 5.73
C GLU A 531 29.79 20.84 5.59
N ARG A 532 28.68 20.86 6.35
CA ARG A 532 27.64 19.82 6.37
C ARG A 532 28.24 18.44 6.65
N THR A 533 28.87 18.29 7.81
CA THR A 533 29.68 17.10 8.13
C THR A 533 28.79 15.88 8.38
N ILE A 534 29.24 14.71 7.91
CA ILE A 534 28.52 13.43 8.08
C ILE A 534 29.09 12.70 9.30
N HIS A 535 28.37 12.69 10.41
CA HIS A 535 28.81 12.07 11.68
C HIS A 535 28.80 10.54 11.63
N SER A 536 27.74 9.96 11.08
CA SER A 536 27.59 8.53 10.84
C SER A 536 26.63 8.28 9.69
N HIS A 537 26.74 7.10 9.09
CA HIS A 537 25.87 6.68 8.01
C HIS A 537 25.58 5.19 8.10
N GLU A 538 24.46 4.79 7.52
CA GLU A 538 24.04 3.42 7.32
C GLU A 538 23.55 3.26 5.88
N GLN A 539 23.81 2.10 5.28
CA GLN A 539 23.43 1.81 3.90
C GLN A 539 22.86 0.41 3.80
N PHE A 540 21.74 0.27 3.09
CA PHE A 540 21.13 -1.03 2.85
C PHE A 540 20.42 -1.08 1.50
N THR A 541 20.30 -2.29 0.96
CA THR A 541 19.58 -2.56 -0.28
C THR A 541 18.13 -2.88 0.01
N TYR A 542 17.22 -2.11 -0.57
CA TYR A 542 15.78 -2.27 -0.46
C TYR A 542 15.19 -2.74 -1.79
N LEU A 543 14.57 -3.91 -1.78
CA LEU A 543 13.81 -4.44 -2.92
C LEU A 543 12.33 -4.48 -2.52
N PRO A 544 11.43 -3.66 -3.12
CA PRO A 544 10.04 -3.58 -2.70
C PRO A 544 9.33 -4.94 -2.64
N MET A 545 9.59 -5.82 -3.61
CA MET A 545 9.04 -7.17 -3.67
C MET A 545 9.29 -8.02 -2.42
N ARG A 546 10.42 -7.80 -1.76
CA ARG A 546 10.85 -8.56 -0.58
C ARG A 546 10.62 -7.77 0.72
N ASP A 547 10.93 -6.48 0.68
CA ASP A 547 11.19 -5.68 1.88
C ASP A 547 10.06 -4.71 2.25
N CYS A 548 9.01 -4.58 1.45
CA CYS A 548 7.99 -3.54 1.67
C CYS A 548 7.28 -3.61 3.04
N GLN A 549 7.16 -4.81 3.62
CA GLN A 549 6.59 -5.02 4.96
C GLN A 549 7.65 -4.97 6.09
N ILE A 550 8.94 -4.90 5.73
CA ILE A 550 10.05 -4.91 6.70
C ILE A 550 10.26 -3.50 7.27
N LYS A 551 10.47 -3.45 8.59
CA LYS A 551 10.87 -2.23 9.30
C LYS A 551 12.38 -2.25 9.52
N PHE A 552 13.08 -1.29 8.92
CA PHE A 552 14.53 -1.14 9.04
C PHE A 552 14.88 -0.37 10.31
N ASN A 553 15.71 -0.96 11.17
CA ASN A 553 16.19 -0.33 12.39
C ASN A 553 17.68 0.03 12.26
N SER A 554 18.02 1.29 12.48
CA SER A 554 19.37 1.82 12.33
C SER A 554 19.78 2.64 13.55
N TYR A 555 21.05 2.60 13.93
CA TYR A 555 21.62 3.38 15.04
C TYR A 555 22.69 4.33 14.52
N LEU A 556 22.37 5.62 14.45
CA LEU A 556 23.30 6.65 14.00
C LEU A 556 24.02 7.26 15.22
N LEU A 557 25.35 7.21 15.21
CA LEU A 557 26.21 7.72 16.27
C LEU A 557 26.71 9.13 15.95
N TYR A 558 26.88 9.95 16.98
CA TYR A 558 27.58 11.22 16.87
C TYR A 558 29.10 10.99 16.79
N SER A 559 29.82 11.84 16.06
CA SER A 559 31.28 11.71 15.92
C SER A 559 32.03 11.99 17.23
N THR A 560 31.50 12.89 18.06
CA THR A 560 32.06 13.23 19.38
C THR A 560 31.23 12.60 20.50
N ARG A 561 31.90 12.28 21.61
CA ARG A 561 31.29 11.78 22.84
C ARG A 561 31.74 12.67 24.01
N PRO A 562 30.87 13.53 24.57
CA PRO A 562 29.46 13.78 24.22
C PRO A 562 29.29 14.55 22.90
N LYS A 563 28.05 14.60 22.39
CA LYS A 563 27.69 15.43 21.23
C LYS A 563 27.79 16.92 21.56
N ASN A 564 28.01 17.75 20.54
CA ASN A 564 28.08 19.21 20.73
C ASN A 564 26.66 19.80 20.78
N ASN A 565 26.28 20.40 21.91
CA ASN A 565 24.94 20.94 22.11
C ASN A 565 24.68 22.26 21.35
N SER A 566 25.73 22.91 20.82
CA SER A 566 25.61 24.16 20.06
C SER A 566 25.27 23.95 18.58
N ILE A 567 25.31 22.71 18.10
CA ILE A 567 25.10 22.34 16.69
C ILE A 567 23.76 21.62 16.56
N ASN A 568 22.98 21.92 15.52
CA ASN A 568 21.76 21.17 15.26
C ASN A 568 22.03 19.99 14.34
N TYR A 569 21.58 18.82 14.76
CA TYR A 569 21.73 17.59 14.01
C TYR A 569 20.43 17.19 13.32
N SER A 570 20.54 16.60 12.15
CA SER A 570 19.40 16.11 11.36
C SER A 570 19.76 14.82 10.62
N VAL A 571 18.74 14.04 10.27
CA VAL A 571 18.93 12.83 9.46
C VAL A 571 18.55 13.13 8.03
N HIS A 572 19.50 12.88 7.11
CA HIS A 572 19.33 13.02 5.67
C HIS A 572 19.36 11.63 5.04
N ILE A 573 18.42 11.35 4.14
CA ILE A 573 18.29 10.03 3.49
C ILE A 573 18.26 10.22 1.98
N ASP A 574 19.18 9.57 1.26
CA ASP A 574 19.22 9.55 -0.21
C ASP A 574 18.84 8.18 -0.75
N VAL A 575 18.19 8.16 -1.92
CA VAL A 575 17.80 6.94 -2.63
C VAL A 575 18.38 6.91 -4.03
N TYR A 576 19.01 5.79 -4.35
CA TYR A 576 19.56 5.51 -5.68
C TYR A 576 19.00 4.19 -6.20
N GLU A 577 18.82 4.07 -7.51
CA GLU A 577 18.61 2.77 -8.15
C GLU A 577 19.90 1.95 -8.13
N LYS A 578 19.83 0.67 -7.76
CA LYS A 578 21.04 -0.17 -7.65
C LYS A 578 21.65 -0.54 -9.02
N PHE A 579 20.85 -0.57 -10.08
CA PHE A 579 21.32 -0.92 -11.44
C PHE A 579 22.00 0.25 -12.15
N SER A 580 21.31 1.39 -12.21
CA SER A 580 21.72 2.57 -12.98
C SER A 580 22.50 3.59 -12.15
N LEU A 581 22.48 3.46 -10.81
CA LEU A 581 22.91 4.49 -9.86
C LEU A 581 22.17 5.83 -10.03
N ALA A 582 21.02 5.82 -10.70
CA ALA A 582 20.20 7.00 -10.89
C ALA A 582 19.61 7.45 -9.54
N TYR A 583 19.73 8.74 -9.26
CA TYR A 583 19.16 9.35 -8.06
C TYR A 583 17.64 9.47 -8.16
N ARG A 584 16.93 9.03 -7.13
CA ARG A 584 15.46 9.04 -7.08
C ARG A 584 14.91 10.17 -6.21
N GLY A 585 15.53 10.46 -5.09
CA GLY A 585 15.06 11.52 -4.19
C GLY A 585 15.68 11.44 -2.81
N SER A 586 15.34 12.40 -1.97
CA SER A 586 15.83 12.48 -0.60
C SER A 586 14.81 13.01 0.40
N TRP A 587 15.09 12.73 1.68
CA TRP A 587 14.30 13.19 2.82
C TRP A 587 15.17 13.85 3.88
N PHE A 588 14.58 14.84 4.54
CA PHE A 588 15.21 15.57 5.64
C PHE A 588 14.38 15.42 6.93
N LEU A 589 14.95 14.83 7.97
CA LEU A 589 14.28 14.59 9.25
C LEU A 589 14.98 15.38 10.36
N SER A 590 14.28 16.37 10.93
CA SER A 590 14.80 17.20 12.02
C SER A 590 14.68 16.50 13.39
N LEU A 591 15.73 16.60 14.22
CA LEU A 591 15.74 16.10 15.60
C LEU A 591 15.15 17.14 16.57
N LYS A 592 13.93 16.89 17.06
CA LYS A 592 13.18 17.86 17.89
C LYS A 592 13.62 17.93 19.36
N PHE A 593 14.27 16.87 19.86
CA PHE A 593 14.64 16.71 21.26
C PHE A 593 16.15 16.48 21.42
N PRO A 594 16.98 17.52 21.19
CA PRO A 594 18.43 17.39 21.20
C PRO A 594 19.00 17.05 22.59
N PHE A 595 18.26 17.22 23.68
CA PHE A 595 18.72 16.86 25.03
C PHE A 595 18.69 15.35 25.32
N LEU A 596 17.97 14.54 24.53
CA LEU A 596 17.89 13.09 24.77
C LEU A 596 19.24 12.42 24.45
N SER A 597 19.67 11.53 25.33
CA SER A 597 20.84 10.66 25.10
C SER A 597 20.57 9.69 23.95
N VAL A 598 19.37 9.10 23.89
CA VAL A 598 18.89 8.31 22.75
C VAL A 598 17.62 8.93 22.18
N HIS A 599 17.73 9.56 21.00
CA HIS A 599 16.57 10.08 20.29
C HIS A 599 15.98 9.00 19.39
N ARG A 600 14.73 8.58 19.66
CA ARG A 600 14.01 7.60 18.82
C ARG A 600 13.19 8.29 17.74
N LEU A 601 13.26 7.82 16.51
CA LEU A 601 12.47 8.29 15.36
C LEU A 601 11.84 7.10 14.65
N ALA A 602 10.56 7.19 14.32
CA ALA A 602 9.85 6.19 13.52
C ALA A 602 9.16 6.90 12.34
N VAL A 603 9.50 6.53 11.10
CA VAL A 603 9.03 7.23 9.90
C VAL A 603 8.70 6.24 8.78
N GLN A 604 7.64 6.52 8.03
CA GLN A 604 7.30 5.82 6.78
C GLN A 604 7.63 6.75 5.59
N LEU A 605 8.40 6.25 4.63
CA LEU A 605 8.97 7.01 3.51
C LEU A 605 8.52 6.40 2.17
N ASP A 606 8.13 7.25 1.21
CA ASP A 606 7.58 6.81 -0.07
C ASP A 606 8.50 7.22 -1.22
N ILE A 607 9.12 6.25 -1.90
CA ILE A 607 10.10 6.46 -2.98
C ILE A 607 9.40 7.08 -4.20
N PRO A 608 9.84 8.26 -4.70
CA PRO A 608 9.21 8.95 -5.82
C PRO A 608 9.54 8.35 -7.20
N HIS A 609 8.75 8.69 -8.22
CA HIS A 609 9.04 8.35 -9.62
C HIS A 609 10.29 9.06 -10.14
N SER A 610 10.96 8.46 -11.14
CA SER A 610 12.19 8.99 -11.75
C SER A 610 12.02 10.35 -12.44
N VAL A 611 10.79 10.73 -12.81
CA VAL A 611 10.49 11.97 -13.54
C VAL A 611 10.23 13.15 -12.59
N ASP A 612 9.77 12.88 -11.36
CA ASP A 612 9.42 13.92 -10.39
C ASP A 612 10.65 14.55 -9.69
N SER A 613 11.80 13.86 -9.74
CA SER A 613 13.04 14.29 -9.09
C SER A 613 13.70 15.53 -9.74
N ILE A 614 13.25 15.94 -10.93
CA ILE A 614 13.80 17.07 -11.70
C ILE A 614 12.83 18.26 -11.73
N LYS A 615 12.18 18.59 -10.60
CA LYS A 615 11.57 19.92 -10.46
C LYS A 615 12.68 20.92 -10.14
N SER A 616 13.15 21.64 -11.16
CA SER A 616 14.20 22.66 -11.02
C SER A 616 13.81 23.67 -9.93
N CYS A 617 14.59 23.74 -8.86
CA CYS A 617 14.50 24.84 -7.90
C CYS A 617 15.35 26.02 -8.40
N SER A 618 14.75 27.21 -8.39
CA SER A 618 15.36 28.48 -8.80
C SER A 618 16.06 29.23 -7.67
N ASP A 619 15.90 28.78 -6.42
CA ASP A 619 16.13 29.64 -5.25
C ASP A 619 17.49 29.41 -4.56
N LEU A 620 18.20 28.30 -4.86
CA LEU A 620 19.54 28.00 -4.32
C LEU A 620 20.61 27.97 -5.42
N GLN A 621 21.67 28.76 -5.28
CA GLN A 621 22.83 28.74 -6.18
C GLN A 621 23.81 27.63 -5.76
N CYS A 622 23.81 26.52 -6.51
CA CYS A 622 24.78 25.43 -6.34
C CYS A 622 25.91 25.61 -7.36
N VAL A 623 27.18 25.63 -6.91
CA VAL A 623 28.33 25.90 -7.80
C VAL A 623 28.71 24.66 -8.61
N HIS A 624 29.08 23.57 -7.92
CA HIS A 624 29.47 22.30 -8.54
C HIS A 624 28.44 21.20 -8.26
N GLY A 625 27.19 21.47 -8.61
CA GLY A 625 26.08 20.56 -8.35
C GLY A 625 24.78 21.07 -8.95
N HIS A 626 23.69 20.39 -8.64
CA HIS A 626 22.36 20.83 -9.04
C HIS A 626 21.46 20.94 -7.82
N CYS A 627 20.46 21.82 -7.91
CA CYS A 627 19.49 22.03 -6.84
C CYS A 627 18.44 20.91 -6.87
N ALA A 628 18.21 20.28 -5.72
CA ALA A 628 17.20 19.23 -5.53
C ALA A 628 16.27 19.60 -4.37
N ARG A 629 15.01 19.16 -4.43
CA ARG A 629 14.01 19.37 -3.37
C ARG A 629 13.83 18.11 -2.53
N TYR A 630 13.59 18.31 -1.23
CA TYR A 630 13.24 17.21 -0.33
C TYR A 630 11.81 16.71 -0.59
N SER A 631 11.62 15.40 -0.54
CA SER A 631 10.34 14.75 -0.89
C SER A 631 9.29 14.83 0.23
N ASN A 632 9.68 15.05 1.49
CA ASN A 632 8.76 15.10 2.64
C ASN A 632 8.23 16.50 3.00
N ASN A 633 8.78 17.58 2.44
CA ASN A 633 8.53 18.92 2.96
C ASN A 633 7.51 19.68 2.10
N GLN A 634 6.35 20.02 2.70
CA GLN A 634 5.30 20.80 2.04
C GLN A 634 5.75 22.23 1.71
N ASP A 635 6.72 22.76 2.46
CA ASP A 635 7.29 24.10 2.29
C ASP A 635 8.33 24.20 1.15
N GLY A 636 8.62 23.09 0.44
CA GLY A 636 9.45 23.11 -0.77
C GLY A 636 10.95 23.35 -0.54
N SER A 637 11.47 23.12 0.67
CA SER A 637 12.89 23.23 1.01
C SER A 637 13.80 22.46 0.04
N SER A 638 14.86 23.11 -0.44
CA SER A 638 15.84 22.57 -1.38
C SER A 638 17.25 22.47 -0.77
N PHE A 639 18.08 21.64 -1.38
CA PHE A 639 19.50 21.48 -1.05
C PHE A 639 20.32 21.32 -2.32
N CYS A 640 21.64 21.53 -2.23
CA CYS A 640 22.55 21.27 -3.34
C CYS A 640 23.00 19.81 -3.34
N GLN A 641 22.70 19.09 -4.41
CA GLN A 641 23.27 17.78 -4.71
C GLN A 641 24.60 17.97 -5.44
N CYS A 642 25.70 17.69 -4.76
CA CYS A 642 27.03 17.93 -5.27
C CYS A 642 27.45 16.90 -6.33
N SER A 643 28.22 17.37 -7.30
CA SER A 643 28.94 16.51 -8.24
C SER A 643 30.09 15.76 -7.54
N GLN A 644 30.54 14.68 -8.15
CA GLN A 644 31.58 13.83 -7.58
C GLN A 644 32.86 14.64 -7.29
N GLY A 645 33.39 14.51 -6.08
CA GLY A 645 34.57 15.25 -5.61
C GLY A 645 34.28 16.61 -5.01
N TRP A 646 33.01 16.97 -4.77
CA TRP A 646 32.61 18.22 -4.12
C TRP A 646 31.66 17.98 -2.94
N SER A 647 31.72 18.84 -1.93
CA SER A 647 30.86 18.81 -0.74
C SER A 647 30.56 20.20 -0.19
N GLY A 648 29.86 20.24 0.95
CA GLY A 648 29.43 21.46 1.62
C GLY A 648 28.03 21.88 1.21
N ARG A 649 27.45 22.81 1.98
CA ARG A 649 26.07 23.28 1.79
C ARG A 649 25.78 23.80 0.37
N TYR A 650 26.79 24.39 -0.28
CA TYR A 650 26.72 24.95 -1.64
C TYR A 650 27.62 24.23 -2.67
N CYS A 651 28.17 23.06 -2.32
CA CYS A 651 29.10 22.29 -3.18
C CYS A 651 30.37 23.05 -3.58
N THR A 652 31.00 23.74 -2.61
CA THR A 652 32.20 24.57 -2.81
C THR A 652 33.49 23.92 -2.30
N ILE A 653 33.39 22.86 -1.49
CA ILE A 653 34.54 22.24 -0.84
C ILE A 653 35.01 21.04 -1.68
N PRO A 654 36.25 21.02 -2.17
CA PRO A 654 36.77 19.88 -2.91
C PRO A 654 37.06 18.69 -1.96
N GLN A 655 36.73 17.48 -2.40
CA GLN A 655 36.90 16.23 -1.66
C GLN A 655 37.59 15.15 -2.51
N THR A 656 38.46 14.37 -1.87
CA THR A 656 39.12 13.22 -2.51
C THR A 656 38.47 11.91 -2.04
N CYS A 657 37.72 11.28 -2.94
CA CYS A 657 37.04 10.01 -2.65
C CYS A 657 37.91 8.79 -3.01
N THR A 658 37.90 7.78 -2.15
CA THR A 658 38.62 6.50 -2.36
C THR A 658 37.76 5.38 -2.95
N CYS A 659 36.64 5.75 -3.57
CA CYS A 659 35.67 4.82 -4.17
C CYS A 659 36.17 4.25 -5.51
N SER A 660 35.66 3.08 -5.90
CA SER A 660 35.91 2.50 -7.23
C SER A 660 35.42 3.40 -8.37
N PHE A 661 36.04 3.29 -9.55
CA PHE A 661 35.74 4.10 -10.73
C PHE A 661 34.27 4.02 -11.18
N ASN A 662 33.63 2.85 -11.05
CA ASN A 662 32.23 2.61 -11.44
C ASN A 662 31.24 2.79 -10.27
N SER A 663 31.64 3.47 -9.19
CA SER A 663 30.81 3.70 -7.99
C SER A 663 30.60 5.18 -7.74
N LEU A 664 29.48 5.52 -7.10
CA LEU A 664 29.13 6.91 -6.79
C LEU A 664 29.68 7.28 -5.41
N CYS A 665 30.46 8.36 -5.33
CA CYS A 665 30.85 8.94 -4.05
C CYS A 665 29.79 9.94 -3.58
N VAL A 666 29.18 9.70 -2.42
CA VAL A 666 28.16 10.58 -1.83
C VAL A 666 28.79 11.65 -0.94
N GLY A 667 29.91 11.34 -0.28
CA GLY A 667 30.64 12.27 0.57
C GLY A 667 31.68 11.60 1.45
N ILE A 668 32.18 12.33 2.46
CA ILE A 668 33.17 11.85 3.43
C ILE A 668 32.61 12.02 4.86
N SER A 669 32.74 10.99 5.68
CA SER A 669 32.37 11.03 7.10
C SER A 669 33.40 11.82 7.92
N ALA A 670 32.99 12.34 9.09
CA ALA A 670 33.85 12.99 10.07
C ALA A 670 35.12 12.18 10.44
N ASN A 671 35.10 10.85 10.29
CA ASN A 671 36.28 9.97 10.49
C ASN A 671 37.16 9.83 9.23
N ASN A 672 37.02 10.74 8.26
CA ASN A 672 37.73 10.76 6.98
C ASN A 672 37.57 9.49 6.12
N ARG A 673 36.39 8.86 6.19
CA ARG A 673 36.03 7.68 5.38
C ARG A 673 35.08 8.09 4.25
N SER A 674 35.43 7.77 3.01
CA SER A 674 34.58 7.97 1.85
C SER A 674 33.34 7.08 1.91
N LEU A 675 32.17 7.64 1.60
CA LEU A 675 30.89 6.96 1.47
C LEU A 675 30.65 6.63 0.00
N CYS A 676 30.69 5.34 -0.34
CA CYS A 676 30.63 4.84 -1.71
C CYS A 676 29.37 4.01 -1.93
N VAL A 677 28.58 4.34 -2.96
CA VAL A 677 27.43 3.56 -3.39
C VAL A 677 27.85 2.62 -4.53
N CYS A 678 27.73 1.31 -4.28
CA CYS A 678 28.23 0.28 -5.19
C CYS A 678 27.17 -0.13 -6.22
N PRO A 679 27.60 -0.41 -7.47
CA PRO A 679 26.75 -1.10 -8.45
C PRO A 679 26.52 -2.56 -8.03
N ILE A 680 25.52 -3.22 -8.61
CA ILE A 680 25.06 -4.55 -8.16
C ILE A 680 26.14 -5.65 -8.14
N ASN A 681 27.12 -5.60 -9.03
CA ASN A 681 28.21 -6.59 -9.10
C ASN A 681 29.36 -6.29 -8.14
N ARG A 682 29.26 -5.26 -7.29
CA ARG A 682 30.34 -4.85 -6.38
C ARG A 682 29.82 -4.60 -4.98
N PHE A 683 30.67 -4.81 -4.00
CA PHE A 683 30.33 -4.61 -2.60
C PHE A 683 31.55 -4.17 -1.77
N GLY A 684 31.30 -3.95 -0.47
CA GLY A 684 32.29 -3.46 0.49
C GLY A 684 32.35 -1.93 0.55
N PRO A 685 33.02 -1.37 1.57
CA PRO A 685 32.96 0.06 1.90
C PRO A 685 33.54 0.99 0.83
N ARG A 686 34.36 0.46 -0.08
CA ARG A 686 34.94 1.20 -1.23
C ARG A 686 34.47 0.69 -2.60
N CYS A 687 33.56 -0.29 -2.64
CA CYS A 687 33.09 -0.93 -3.87
C CYS A 687 34.21 -1.55 -4.74
N LEU A 688 35.29 -2.03 -4.11
CA LEU A 688 36.43 -2.65 -4.79
C LEU A 688 36.29 -4.17 -4.93
N LEU A 689 35.42 -4.79 -4.14
CA LEU A 689 35.20 -6.24 -4.16
C LEU A 689 34.12 -6.58 -5.18
N ASP A 690 34.40 -7.52 -6.07
CA ASP A 690 33.43 -8.03 -7.04
C ASP A 690 32.58 -9.15 -6.40
N ASN A 691 31.28 -9.11 -6.67
CA ASN A 691 30.31 -10.08 -6.17
C ASN A 691 29.99 -11.13 -7.24
N THR A 692 30.73 -12.23 -7.23
CA THR A 692 30.59 -13.31 -8.22
C THR A 692 29.41 -14.26 -7.94
N LEU A 693 28.64 -14.03 -6.86
CA LEU A 693 27.55 -14.93 -6.44
C LEU A 693 26.50 -15.12 -7.54
N CYS A 694 26.20 -14.10 -8.34
CA CYS A 694 25.21 -14.18 -9.41
C CYS A 694 25.80 -14.33 -10.83
N GLU A 695 27.13 -14.30 -10.99
CA GLU A 695 27.80 -14.33 -12.31
C GLU A 695 28.12 -15.74 -12.80
N LEU A 696 28.39 -16.69 -11.89
CA LEU A 696 28.88 -18.02 -12.27
C LEU A 696 27.78 -18.98 -12.75
N ASP A 697 26.50 -18.71 -12.48
CA ASP A 697 25.48 -19.77 -12.49
C ASP A 697 24.02 -19.25 -12.56
N GLN A 698 23.72 -18.28 -13.43
CA GLN A 698 22.37 -17.68 -13.51
C GLN A 698 21.26 -18.72 -13.75
N ASN A 699 21.50 -19.74 -14.59
CA ASN A 699 20.54 -20.80 -14.89
C ASN A 699 20.37 -21.83 -13.78
N THR A 700 21.34 -21.99 -12.87
CA THR A 700 21.25 -22.96 -11.77
C THR A 700 20.79 -22.33 -10.47
N LYS A 701 20.90 -21.01 -10.26
CA LYS A 701 20.40 -20.34 -9.05
C LYS A 701 18.97 -19.82 -9.20
N CYS A 702 18.70 -19.05 -10.24
CA CYS A 702 17.36 -18.57 -10.55
C CYS A 702 16.85 -19.29 -11.80
N LEU A 703 15.83 -20.12 -11.64
CA LEU A 703 15.26 -20.92 -12.72
C LEU A 703 14.36 -20.06 -13.62
N HIS A 704 13.99 -20.61 -14.79
CA HIS A 704 12.99 -20.04 -15.70
C HIS A 704 13.23 -18.57 -16.11
N GLY A 705 14.50 -18.17 -16.25
CA GLY A 705 14.87 -16.81 -16.65
C GLY A 705 14.72 -15.77 -15.54
N GLY A 706 14.70 -16.19 -14.27
CA GLY A 706 14.73 -15.27 -13.12
C GLY A 706 16.07 -14.54 -13.00
N GLN A 707 16.04 -13.28 -12.56
CA GLN A 707 17.23 -12.45 -12.38
C GLN A 707 17.76 -12.56 -10.95
N CYS A 708 19.02 -12.96 -10.79
CA CYS A 708 19.69 -13.08 -9.50
C CYS A 708 20.14 -11.72 -8.96
N ILE A 709 19.83 -11.44 -7.69
CA ILE A 709 20.28 -10.25 -6.95
C ILE A 709 20.99 -10.71 -5.67
N PRO A 710 22.25 -10.32 -5.44
CA PRO A 710 22.92 -10.62 -4.18
C PRO A 710 22.34 -9.77 -3.03
N ILE A 711 22.20 -10.39 -1.85
CA ILE A 711 21.77 -9.70 -0.62
C ILE A 711 23.04 -9.20 0.09
N ASP A 712 23.04 -7.94 0.53
CA ASP A 712 24.15 -7.39 1.32
C ASP A 712 24.26 -8.09 2.69
N GLU A 713 25.50 -8.24 3.17
CA GLU A 713 25.88 -8.99 4.39
C GLU A 713 25.27 -8.46 5.71
N HIS A 714 24.62 -7.29 5.70
CA HIS A 714 24.08 -6.65 6.90
C HIS A 714 22.77 -7.24 7.41
N ILE A 715 22.05 -8.02 6.59
CA ILE A 715 20.88 -8.78 7.04
C ILE A 715 21.39 -10.17 7.41
N VAL A 716 21.29 -10.53 8.69
CA VAL A 716 21.51 -11.91 9.16
C VAL A 716 20.37 -12.78 8.62
N SER A 717 20.45 -13.08 7.33
CA SER A 717 19.59 -14.02 6.62
C SER A 717 20.43 -15.24 6.29
N GLU A 718 19.87 -16.43 6.46
CA GLU A 718 20.52 -17.69 6.05
C GLU A 718 20.84 -17.72 4.56
N ARG A 719 20.22 -16.84 3.76
CA ARG A 719 20.32 -16.80 2.30
C ARG A 719 21.09 -15.56 1.82
N LYS A 720 22.02 -15.78 0.88
CA LYS A 720 22.94 -14.75 0.34
C LYS A 720 22.47 -14.10 -0.98
N PHE A 721 21.36 -14.55 -1.56
CA PHE A 721 20.81 -14.04 -2.82
C PHE A 721 19.27 -14.09 -2.84
N THR A 722 18.66 -13.31 -3.72
CA THR A 722 17.22 -13.29 -4.02
C THR A 722 17.01 -13.33 -5.53
N CYS A 723 16.02 -14.05 -6.02
CA CYS A 723 15.67 -14.08 -7.44
C CYS A 723 14.45 -13.19 -7.73
N ILE A 724 14.53 -12.34 -8.76
CA ILE A 724 13.37 -11.68 -9.36
C ILE A 724 12.83 -12.60 -10.44
N CYS A 725 11.63 -13.13 -10.24
CA CYS A 725 11.05 -14.11 -11.15
C CYS A 725 10.43 -13.49 -12.41
N SER A 726 10.58 -14.23 -13.50
CA SER A 726 9.85 -13.99 -14.74
C SER A 726 8.36 -14.24 -14.52
N LYS A 727 7.51 -13.73 -15.42
CA LYS A 727 6.06 -13.86 -15.28
C LYS A 727 5.61 -15.32 -15.34
N GLY A 728 4.66 -15.69 -14.49
CA GLY A 728 4.14 -17.05 -14.42
C GLY A 728 4.99 -17.97 -13.56
N PHE A 729 6.00 -17.45 -12.87
CA PHE A 729 6.84 -18.18 -11.94
C PHE A 729 7.03 -17.38 -10.65
N SER A 730 7.01 -18.10 -9.53
CA SER A 730 7.27 -17.61 -8.18
C SER A 730 8.10 -18.64 -7.41
N GLY A 731 8.33 -18.39 -6.12
CA GLY A 731 9.28 -19.15 -5.31
C GLY A 731 10.63 -18.46 -5.18
N ASP A 732 11.46 -18.99 -4.29
CA ASP A 732 12.72 -18.36 -3.88
C ASP A 732 13.77 -18.36 -5.00
N ARG A 733 13.67 -19.36 -5.88
CA ARG A 733 14.50 -19.59 -7.05
C ARG A 733 13.67 -19.57 -8.34
N CYS A 734 12.45 -19.06 -8.32
CA CYS A 734 11.52 -19.08 -9.45
C CYS A 734 11.19 -20.49 -9.95
N GLU A 735 11.14 -21.43 -9.01
CA GLU A 735 10.90 -22.86 -9.23
C GLU A 735 9.41 -23.22 -9.33
N ILE A 736 8.52 -22.40 -8.75
CA ILE A 736 7.09 -22.67 -8.66
C ILE A 736 6.40 -21.99 -9.82
N PRO A 737 5.76 -22.72 -10.75
CA PRO A 737 4.91 -22.08 -11.75
C PRO A 737 3.64 -21.54 -11.07
N ASP A 738 3.31 -20.29 -11.36
CA ASP A 738 2.11 -19.62 -10.85
C ASP A 738 0.84 -20.31 -11.36
N ASN A 739 -0.25 -20.20 -10.61
CA ASN A 739 -1.54 -20.71 -11.05
C ASN A 739 -2.01 -19.91 -12.26
N LYS A 740 -2.39 -20.62 -13.33
CA LYS A 740 -2.84 -20.04 -14.59
C LYS A 740 -4.35 -20.11 -14.68
N ILE A 741 -5.04 -18.99 -14.50
CA ILE A 741 -6.50 -18.91 -14.60
C ILE A 741 -6.85 -18.30 -15.96
N ILE A 742 -7.47 -19.09 -16.82
CA ILE A 742 -7.97 -18.67 -18.14
C ILE A 742 -9.47 -18.45 -18.01
N VAL A 743 -9.89 -17.19 -18.05
CA VAL A 743 -11.31 -16.83 -17.95
C VAL A 743 -11.79 -16.38 -19.32
N SER A 744 -12.86 -16.97 -19.83
CA SER A 744 -13.55 -16.58 -21.06
C SER A 744 -14.95 -16.06 -20.75
N PHE A 745 -15.47 -15.16 -21.58
CA PHE A 745 -16.79 -14.55 -21.37
C PHE A 745 -17.78 -14.98 -22.46
N HIS A 746 -18.97 -15.39 -22.05
CA HIS A 746 -20.07 -15.65 -22.97
C HIS A 746 -20.52 -14.36 -23.68
N LYS A 747 -21.09 -14.49 -24.90
CA LYS A 747 -21.44 -13.35 -25.77
C LYS A 747 -22.48 -12.39 -25.18
N ASP A 748 -23.24 -12.84 -24.18
CA ASP A 748 -24.34 -12.08 -23.58
C ASP A 748 -23.87 -11.09 -22.50
N ILE A 749 -22.58 -11.11 -22.14
CA ILE A 749 -22.01 -10.24 -21.12
C ILE A 749 -21.36 -9.02 -21.79
N SER A 750 -21.86 -7.82 -21.48
CA SER A 750 -21.24 -6.57 -21.92
C SER A 750 -19.95 -6.30 -21.14
N LEU A 751 -18.81 -6.40 -21.80
CA LEU A 751 -17.49 -6.21 -21.18
C LEU A 751 -17.08 -4.73 -21.11
N SER A 752 -16.52 -4.33 -19.98
CA SER A 752 -15.89 -3.02 -19.76
C SER A 752 -14.40 -3.02 -20.11
N GLN A 753 -13.79 -1.83 -20.23
CA GLN A 753 -12.37 -1.68 -20.57
C GLN A 753 -11.41 -2.29 -19.53
N ALA A 754 -11.81 -2.29 -18.25
CA ALA A 754 -11.11 -3.01 -17.18
C ALA A 754 -12.11 -3.73 -16.28
N MET A 755 -11.60 -4.71 -15.53
CA MET A 755 -12.33 -5.47 -14.52
C MET A 755 -11.45 -5.70 -13.29
N LEU A 756 -12.09 -5.82 -12.14
CA LEU A 756 -11.44 -6.16 -10.87
C LEU A 756 -11.62 -7.66 -10.62
N ILE A 757 -10.56 -8.30 -10.16
CA ILE A 757 -10.54 -9.72 -9.83
C ILE A 757 -10.15 -9.83 -8.37
N HIS A 758 -11.07 -10.31 -7.54
CA HIS A 758 -10.92 -10.44 -6.11
C HIS A 758 -10.57 -11.88 -5.76
N PHE A 759 -9.34 -12.10 -5.31
CA PHE A 759 -8.88 -13.36 -4.75
C PHE A 759 -9.12 -13.35 -3.25
N ILE A 760 -9.85 -14.34 -2.75
CA ILE A 760 -10.19 -14.46 -1.34
C ILE A 760 -9.54 -15.71 -0.77
N ARG A 761 -8.71 -15.49 0.24
CA ARG A 761 -8.07 -16.54 1.02
C ARG A 761 -8.82 -16.70 2.34
N VAL A 762 -9.56 -17.79 2.43
CA VAL A 762 -10.09 -18.30 3.70
C VAL A 762 -8.94 -18.89 4.54
N ILE A 763 -8.85 -18.48 5.81
CA ILE A 763 -7.85 -18.95 6.78
C ILE A 763 -8.62 -19.43 8.01
N ASP A 764 -8.23 -20.59 8.55
CA ASP A 764 -8.84 -21.11 9.77
C ASP A 764 -8.60 -20.16 10.95
N ASN A 765 -9.66 -19.85 11.71
CA ASN A 765 -9.64 -18.96 12.86
C ASN A 765 -9.21 -17.50 12.57
N ALA A 766 -9.42 -17.00 11.35
CA ALA A 766 -9.21 -15.60 11.01
C ALA A 766 -10.21 -15.09 9.96
N LEU A 767 -10.38 -13.77 9.88
CA LEU A 767 -11.21 -13.14 8.83
C LEU A 767 -10.61 -13.42 7.43
N PRO A 768 -11.45 -13.64 6.40
CA PRO A 768 -10.97 -13.86 5.03
C PRO A 768 -10.10 -12.71 4.52
N GLU A 769 -8.93 -13.04 3.99
CA GLU A 769 -8.04 -12.05 3.37
C GLU A 769 -8.43 -11.84 1.90
N ARG A 770 -8.58 -10.57 1.50
CA ARG A 770 -8.86 -10.18 0.12
C ARG A 770 -7.62 -9.57 -0.52
N ALA A 771 -7.19 -10.15 -1.63
CA ALA A 771 -6.23 -9.54 -2.54
C ALA A 771 -6.93 -9.25 -3.87
N THR A 772 -6.82 -8.02 -4.36
CA THR A 772 -7.52 -7.60 -5.58
C THR A 772 -6.48 -7.35 -6.67
N THR A 773 -6.74 -7.79 -7.89
CA THR A 773 -5.94 -7.42 -9.06
C THR A 773 -6.87 -6.94 -10.16
N PHE A 774 -6.32 -6.37 -11.20
CA PHE A 774 -7.09 -5.83 -12.32
C PHE A 774 -6.50 -6.34 -13.63
N LYS A 775 -7.38 -6.46 -14.63
CA LYS A 775 -6.97 -6.76 -16.00
C LYS A 775 -7.80 -5.93 -16.97
N THR A 776 -7.14 -5.43 -18.01
CA THR A 776 -7.79 -4.88 -19.20
C THR A 776 -8.03 -6.02 -20.18
N ILE A 777 -9.16 -5.99 -20.88
CA ILE A 777 -9.48 -6.99 -21.89
C ILE A 777 -8.89 -6.51 -23.22
N PRO A 778 -7.98 -7.27 -23.86
CA PRO A 778 -7.43 -6.90 -25.15
C PRO A 778 -8.53 -6.80 -26.21
N VAL A 779 -8.43 -5.81 -27.10
CA VAL A 779 -9.38 -5.61 -28.20
C VAL A 779 -9.37 -6.89 -29.06
N HIS A 780 -10.52 -7.56 -29.19
CA HIS A 780 -10.76 -8.82 -29.93
C HIS A 780 -10.46 -10.15 -29.21
N GLN A 781 -10.10 -10.16 -27.92
CA GLN A 781 -10.02 -11.40 -27.13
C GLN A 781 -11.21 -11.54 -26.19
N ASN A 782 -11.88 -12.70 -26.24
CA ASN A 782 -12.96 -13.05 -25.30
C ASN A 782 -12.43 -13.74 -24.04
N SER A 783 -11.11 -13.94 -23.95
CA SER A 783 -10.47 -14.64 -22.85
C SER A 783 -9.30 -13.84 -22.30
N ILE A 784 -9.13 -13.91 -21.00
CA ILE A 784 -8.01 -13.33 -20.26
C ILE A 784 -7.24 -14.43 -19.53
N ILE A 785 -5.94 -14.22 -19.40
CA ILE A 785 -5.05 -15.11 -18.66
C ILE A 785 -4.54 -14.35 -17.43
N ILE A 786 -4.73 -14.95 -16.26
CA ILE A 786 -4.28 -14.43 -14.98
C ILE A 786 -3.25 -15.41 -14.42
N TYR A 787 -2.08 -14.90 -14.04
CA TYR A 787 -1.08 -15.65 -13.28
C TYR A 787 -1.15 -15.20 -11.82
N TRP A 788 -1.33 -16.15 -10.90
CA TRP A 788 -1.49 -15.87 -9.49
C TRP A 788 -0.68 -16.83 -8.61
N SER A 789 0.19 -16.26 -7.77
CA SER A 789 1.15 -16.99 -6.95
C SER A 789 0.67 -17.27 -5.52
N HIS A 790 -0.25 -16.47 -4.99
CA HIS A 790 -0.68 -16.57 -3.60
C HIS A 790 -1.81 -17.61 -3.43
N PRO A 791 -1.95 -18.23 -2.25
CA PRO A 791 -3.06 -19.12 -1.98
C PRO A 791 -4.41 -18.39 -2.02
N PHE A 792 -5.41 -19.02 -2.62
CA PHE A 792 -6.78 -18.49 -2.72
C PHE A 792 -7.79 -19.63 -2.72
N HIS A 793 -9.02 -19.34 -2.31
CA HIS A 793 -10.12 -20.29 -2.25
C HIS A 793 -11.32 -19.84 -3.09
N LEU A 794 -11.59 -18.52 -3.16
CA LEU A 794 -12.64 -17.95 -3.98
C LEU A 794 -12.07 -16.89 -4.94
N VAL A 795 -12.64 -16.81 -6.13
CA VAL A 795 -12.33 -15.76 -7.11
C VAL A 795 -13.62 -15.12 -7.60
N PHE A 796 -13.75 -13.80 -7.39
CA PHE A 796 -14.84 -12.99 -7.91
C PHE A 796 -14.35 -12.01 -8.98
N ILE A 797 -15.12 -11.83 -10.05
CA ILE A 797 -14.86 -10.82 -11.08
C ILE A 797 -15.91 -9.73 -10.97
N GLU A 798 -15.47 -8.51 -10.76
CA GLU A 798 -16.29 -7.31 -10.72
C GLU A 798 -16.10 -6.48 -12.01
N LEU A 799 -17.20 -6.20 -12.68
CA LEU A 799 -17.26 -5.31 -13.85
C LEU A 799 -17.67 -3.89 -13.43
N PHE A 800 -17.41 -2.89 -14.28
CA PHE A 800 -17.64 -1.45 -13.97
C PHE A 800 -19.04 -1.07 -13.46
N ASN A 801 -20.06 -1.87 -13.78
CA ASN A 801 -21.43 -1.66 -13.31
C ASN A 801 -21.67 -2.20 -11.88
N LYS A 802 -20.61 -2.54 -11.12
CA LYS A 802 -20.66 -3.21 -9.81
C LYS A 802 -21.39 -4.55 -9.83
N SER A 803 -21.30 -5.26 -10.95
CA SER A 803 -21.82 -6.63 -11.07
C SER A 803 -20.71 -7.62 -10.73
N TYR A 804 -20.95 -8.48 -9.74
CA TYR A 804 -20.02 -9.53 -9.32
C TYR A 804 -20.35 -10.86 -10.01
N TYR A 805 -19.32 -11.58 -10.42
CA TYR A 805 -19.41 -12.92 -11.00
C TYR A 805 -18.51 -13.87 -10.23
N LEU A 806 -19.04 -15.03 -9.85
CA LEU A 806 -18.27 -16.06 -9.17
C LEU A 806 -17.54 -16.93 -10.19
N ALA A 807 -16.21 -16.81 -10.24
CA ALA A 807 -15.39 -17.49 -11.24
C ALA A 807 -14.85 -18.84 -10.75
N VAL A 808 -14.37 -18.90 -9.49
CA VAL A 808 -13.74 -20.10 -8.92
C VAL A 808 -14.17 -20.28 -7.48
N ILE A 809 -14.50 -21.53 -7.12
CA ILE A 809 -14.66 -22.01 -5.75
C ILE A 809 -13.81 -23.28 -5.61
N GLN A 810 -12.91 -23.31 -4.64
CA GLN A 810 -12.16 -24.51 -4.26
C GLN A 810 -12.01 -24.59 -2.74
N ARG A 811 -12.22 -25.79 -2.17
CA ARG A 811 -12.07 -26.02 -0.72
C ARG A 811 -10.60 -26.12 -0.31
N THR A 812 -9.79 -26.80 -1.13
CA THR A 812 -8.35 -26.97 -0.92
C THR A 812 -7.59 -26.29 -2.05
N PHE A 813 -6.62 -25.44 -1.69
CA PHE A 813 -5.72 -24.81 -2.66
C PHE A 813 -4.66 -25.81 -3.14
N TYR A 814 -4.52 -25.96 -4.46
CA TYR A 814 -3.44 -26.71 -5.10
C TYR A 814 -2.53 -25.74 -5.88
N PRO A 815 -1.22 -25.69 -5.58
CA PRO A 815 -0.29 -24.83 -6.31
C PRO A 815 -0.10 -25.30 -7.76
N SER A 816 0.32 -24.38 -8.63
CA SER A 816 0.70 -24.66 -10.03
C SER A 816 -0.40 -25.25 -10.91
N THR A 817 -1.65 -24.94 -10.64
CA THR A 817 -2.80 -25.45 -11.40
C THR A 817 -3.21 -24.52 -12.54
N THR A 818 -3.73 -25.11 -13.62
CA THR A 818 -4.38 -24.36 -14.71
C THR A 818 -5.89 -24.50 -14.59
N ILE A 819 -6.58 -23.38 -14.36
CA ILE A 819 -8.04 -23.32 -14.19
C ILE A 819 -8.63 -22.64 -15.42
N ILE A 820 -9.47 -23.35 -16.18
CA ILE A 820 -10.15 -22.79 -17.35
C ILE A 820 -11.63 -22.63 -17.02
N ARG A 821 -12.15 -21.41 -17.14
CA ARG A 821 -13.55 -21.08 -16.84
C ARG A 821 -14.17 -20.19 -17.91
N GLU A 822 -15.42 -20.47 -18.24
CA GLU A 822 -16.27 -19.63 -19.08
C GLU A 822 -17.35 -19.02 -18.18
N ILE A 823 -17.37 -17.70 -18.07
CA ILE A 823 -18.34 -16.96 -17.26
C ILE A 823 -19.62 -16.80 -18.06
N LYS A 824 -20.71 -17.28 -17.47
CA LYS A 824 -22.06 -17.19 -18.00
C LYS A 824 -22.91 -16.25 -17.13
N SER A 825 -24.06 -15.83 -17.65
CA SER A 825 -25.01 -15.01 -16.89
C SER A 825 -25.52 -15.68 -15.62
N SER A 826 -25.48 -17.02 -15.53
CA SER A 826 -25.81 -17.78 -14.31
C SER A 826 -24.78 -17.64 -13.19
N ASP A 827 -23.56 -17.23 -13.51
CA ASP A 827 -22.47 -17.07 -12.54
C ASP A 827 -22.50 -15.67 -11.88
N ARG A 828 -23.45 -14.82 -12.29
CA ARG A 828 -23.67 -13.49 -11.70
C ARG A 828 -24.21 -13.64 -10.29
N CYS A 829 -23.56 -13.01 -9.32
CA CYS A 829 -24.13 -12.83 -8.00
C CYS A 829 -25.20 -11.74 -8.08
N GLU A 830 -26.44 -12.08 -7.75
CA GLU A 830 -27.55 -11.12 -7.74
C GLU A 830 -27.52 -10.25 -6.48
N HIS A 831 -27.98 -9.00 -6.59
CA HIS A 831 -28.12 -8.14 -5.41
C HIS A 831 -29.34 -8.55 -4.60
N ILE A 832 -29.29 -8.42 -3.27
CA ILE A 832 -30.38 -8.83 -2.38
C ILE A 832 -31.72 -8.16 -2.71
N THR A 833 -31.69 -6.95 -3.30
CA THR A 833 -32.90 -6.23 -3.72
C THR A 833 -33.62 -6.87 -4.90
N GLU A 834 -32.92 -7.68 -5.70
CA GLU A 834 -33.49 -8.45 -6.81
C GLU A 834 -34.17 -9.74 -6.31
N LEU A 835 -33.68 -10.31 -5.20
CA LEU A 835 -34.11 -11.59 -4.64
C LEU A 835 -35.26 -11.49 -3.64
N PHE A 836 -35.30 -10.43 -2.82
CA PHE A 836 -36.30 -10.29 -1.76
C PHE A 836 -37.45 -9.33 -2.11
N ASN A 837 -38.58 -9.53 -1.42
CA ASN A 837 -39.70 -8.59 -1.46
C ASN A 837 -39.33 -7.26 -0.78
N LYS A 838 -39.99 -6.17 -1.21
CA LYS A 838 -39.79 -4.81 -0.67
C LYS A 838 -39.96 -4.70 0.86
N THR A 839 -40.70 -5.61 1.49
CA THR A 839 -40.89 -5.64 2.95
C THR A 839 -39.62 -6.08 3.67
N ILE A 840 -38.98 -7.16 3.23
CA ILE A 840 -37.75 -7.71 3.84
C ILE A 840 -36.56 -6.78 3.61
N ILE A 841 -36.47 -6.16 2.43
CA ILE A 841 -35.39 -5.21 2.10
C ILE A 841 -35.36 -4.01 3.06
N LYS A 842 -36.53 -3.56 3.54
CA LYS A 842 -36.67 -2.43 4.47
C LYS A 842 -36.30 -2.79 5.91
N LEU A 843 -36.14 -4.07 6.25
CA LEU A 843 -35.73 -4.48 7.59
C LEU A 843 -34.28 -4.07 7.85
N HIS A 844 -34.00 -3.81 9.13
CA HIS A 844 -32.63 -3.61 9.61
C HIS A 844 -31.76 -4.84 9.31
N LEU A 845 -30.46 -4.64 9.07
CA LEU A 845 -29.52 -5.69 8.67
C LEU A 845 -29.56 -6.91 9.60
N LEU A 846 -29.59 -6.69 10.93
CA LEU A 846 -29.66 -7.72 11.96
C LEU A 846 -30.87 -8.67 11.80
N ARG A 847 -32.03 -8.15 11.36
CA ARG A 847 -33.22 -8.97 11.12
C ARG A 847 -33.21 -9.56 9.71
N ARG A 848 -32.71 -8.80 8.74
CA ARG A 848 -32.68 -9.18 7.32
C ARG A 848 -31.78 -10.40 7.07
N ILE A 849 -30.62 -10.45 7.72
CA ILE A 849 -29.61 -11.51 7.58
C ILE A 849 -30.14 -12.90 7.97
N LYS A 850 -31.09 -12.97 8.92
CA LYS A 850 -31.75 -14.21 9.38
C LYS A 850 -32.56 -14.90 8.26
N TYR A 851 -32.92 -14.16 7.22
CA TYR A 851 -33.62 -14.69 6.04
C TYR A 851 -32.69 -15.12 4.91
N TYR A 852 -31.36 -14.96 5.02
CA TYR A 852 -30.42 -15.16 3.90
C TYR A 852 -30.33 -16.60 3.40
N HIS A 853 -30.78 -17.58 4.18
CA HIS A 853 -30.91 -18.97 3.71
C HIS A 853 -32.05 -19.16 2.70
N VAL A 854 -33.11 -18.33 2.74
CA VAL A 854 -34.33 -18.51 1.94
C VAL A 854 -34.10 -18.42 0.42
N PRO A 855 -33.33 -17.45 -0.13
CA PRO A 855 -33.03 -17.38 -1.56
C PRO A 855 -32.34 -18.64 -2.09
N CYS A 856 -31.37 -19.19 -1.33
CA CYS A 856 -30.66 -20.40 -1.70
C CYS A 856 -31.58 -21.63 -1.78
N GLN A 857 -32.60 -21.69 -0.91
CA GLN A 857 -33.60 -22.77 -0.90
C GLN A 857 -34.64 -22.62 -2.03
N ARG A 858 -35.19 -21.41 -2.24
CA ARG A 858 -36.29 -21.16 -3.19
C ARG A 858 -35.86 -21.12 -4.65
N HIS A 859 -34.70 -20.55 -4.97
CA HIS A 859 -34.23 -20.36 -6.36
C HIS A 859 -33.35 -21.52 -6.84
N SER A 860 -33.37 -22.64 -6.11
CA SER A 860 -32.65 -23.86 -6.46
C SER A 860 -33.10 -24.39 -7.83
N PRO A 861 -32.17 -24.72 -8.75
CA PRO A 861 -30.71 -24.87 -8.56
C PRO A 861 -29.84 -23.69 -9.06
N LYS A 862 -30.41 -22.56 -9.51
CA LYS A 862 -29.67 -21.59 -10.36
C LYS A 862 -28.78 -20.57 -9.63
N LEU A 863 -29.08 -20.23 -8.37
CA LEU A 863 -28.35 -19.17 -7.66
C LEU A 863 -27.07 -19.70 -7.01
N SER A 864 -25.89 -19.26 -7.44
CA SER A 864 -24.59 -19.68 -6.87
C SER A 864 -24.12 -18.75 -5.74
N CYS A 865 -24.35 -17.45 -5.89
CA CYS A 865 -23.97 -16.41 -4.94
C CYS A 865 -24.93 -15.22 -5.01
N PHE A 866 -24.91 -14.40 -3.97
CA PHE A 866 -25.61 -13.11 -3.93
C PHE A 866 -24.87 -12.16 -2.98
N TYR A 867 -25.23 -10.87 -2.98
CA TYR A 867 -24.59 -9.87 -2.12
C TYR A 867 -25.57 -8.81 -1.66
N ASP A 868 -25.26 -8.16 -0.54
CA ASP A 868 -25.92 -6.93 -0.07
C ASP A 868 -24.92 -5.77 0.02
N ASP A 869 -25.20 -4.74 0.83
CA ASP A 869 -24.31 -3.59 0.97
C ASP A 869 -23.03 -3.88 1.79
N VAL A 870 -22.99 -4.97 2.57
CA VAL A 870 -21.93 -5.27 3.56
C VAL A 870 -21.34 -6.67 3.39
N HIS A 871 -22.11 -7.63 2.90
CA HIS A 871 -21.81 -9.06 2.87
C HIS A 871 -21.89 -9.60 1.45
N LEU A 872 -21.00 -10.56 1.18
CA LEU A 872 -21.07 -11.41 0.01
C LEU A 872 -21.33 -12.85 0.46
N CYS A 873 -22.32 -13.48 -0.15
CA CYS A 873 -22.86 -14.78 0.25
C CYS A 873 -22.74 -15.84 -0.84
N LEU A 874 -22.39 -17.06 -0.43
CA LEU A 874 -22.36 -18.26 -1.26
C LEU A 874 -23.54 -19.17 -0.89
N CYS A 875 -24.16 -19.82 -1.89
CA CYS A 875 -25.18 -20.85 -1.65
C CYS A 875 -24.56 -22.25 -1.73
N ASN A 876 -24.23 -22.83 -0.57
CA ASN A 876 -23.58 -24.14 -0.44
C ASN A 876 -24.59 -25.24 -0.08
N ASP A 877 -24.30 -26.47 -0.50
CA ASP A 877 -25.08 -27.64 -0.11
C ASP A 877 -24.58 -28.19 1.24
N HIS A 878 -25.49 -28.33 2.20
CA HIS A 878 -25.25 -28.87 3.54
C HIS A 878 -26.29 -29.97 3.83
N GLY A 879 -25.89 -31.23 3.74
CA GLY A 879 -26.80 -32.37 3.83
C GLY A 879 -27.86 -32.36 2.71
N LEU A 880 -29.14 -32.34 3.09
CA LEU A 880 -30.29 -32.27 2.15
C LEU A 880 -30.73 -30.82 1.84
N HIS A 881 -30.12 -29.82 2.46
CA HIS A 881 -30.54 -28.43 2.36
C HIS A 881 -29.45 -27.55 1.75
N ARG A 882 -29.86 -26.50 1.03
CA ARG A 882 -28.95 -25.51 0.46
C ARG A 882 -29.00 -24.25 1.31
N VAL A 883 -27.88 -23.90 1.92
CA VAL A 883 -27.76 -22.82 2.91
C VAL A 883 -26.85 -21.70 2.40
N ALA A 884 -27.16 -20.47 2.81
CA ALA A 884 -26.26 -19.34 2.58
C ALA A 884 -25.07 -19.38 3.53
N ASN A 885 -23.93 -18.93 3.04
CA ASN A 885 -22.71 -18.75 3.81
C ASN A 885 -22.05 -17.42 3.42
N CYS A 886 -22.04 -16.45 4.34
CA CYS A 886 -21.68 -15.07 4.05
C CYS A 886 -20.45 -14.60 4.83
N PHE A 887 -19.71 -13.68 4.25
CA PHE A 887 -18.62 -12.96 4.91
C PHE A 887 -18.66 -11.48 4.56
N GLU A 888 -18.08 -10.63 5.41
CA GLU A 888 -18.02 -9.20 5.19
C GLU A 888 -17.19 -8.88 3.93
N PHE A 889 -17.74 -8.07 3.04
CA PHE A 889 -17.10 -7.63 1.82
C PHE A 889 -17.32 -6.13 1.63
N ASN A 890 -16.25 -5.34 1.77
CA ASN A 890 -16.32 -3.91 1.52
C ASN A 890 -16.42 -3.61 0.01
N HIS A 891 -17.65 -3.40 -0.48
CA HIS A 891 -18.02 -3.03 -1.85
C HIS A 891 -17.59 -1.60 -2.26
N HIS A 892 -17.20 -0.78 -1.29
CA HIS A 892 -16.83 0.62 -1.48
C HIS A 892 -15.32 0.86 -1.40
N LEU A 893 -14.50 -0.19 -1.32
CA LEU A 893 -13.05 -0.03 -1.27
C LEU A 893 -12.54 0.68 -2.53
N LYS A 894 -12.32 1.99 -2.41
CA LYS A 894 -11.62 2.80 -3.39
C LYS A 894 -10.16 2.82 -3.00
N SER A 895 -9.36 2.02 -3.69
CA SER A 895 -7.90 2.11 -3.60
C SER A 895 -7.41 3.32 -4.41
N ASP A 896 -7.94 4.53 -4.16
CA ASP A 896 -7.36 5.77 -4.66
C ASP A 896 -5.93 5.77 -4.15
N CYS A 897 -4.93 5.69 -5.04
CA CYS A 897 -3.49 5.51 -4.79
C CYS A 897 -2.85 6.60 -3.88
N LEU A 898 -3.47 6.88 -2.73
CA LEU A 898 -3.28 7.91 -1.73
C LEU A 898 -3.01 9.30 -2.32
N GLY A 899 -3.65 9.61 -3.46
CA GLY A 899 -3.46 10.86 -4.21
C GLY A 899 -2.12 10.97 -4.94
N ARG A 900 -1.35 9.88 -5.07
CA ARG A 900 -0.02 9.81 -5.67
C ARG A 900 0.04 8.85 -6.84
N SER A 901 -0.95 8.96 -7.73
CA SER A 901 -1.05 8.13 -8.92
C SER A 901 -0.18 8.63 -10.06
N GLY A 902 0.50 7.73 -10.78
CA GLY A 902 1.07 8.02 -12.09
C GLY A 902 0.03 8.27 -13.21
N CYS A 903 -1.25 8.33 -12.85
CA CYS A 903 -2.38 8.55 -13.77
C CYS A 903 -2.51 10.02 -14.15
N GLU A 904 -2.66 10.28 -15.44
CA GLU A 904 -2.80 11.62 -16.01
C GLU A 904 -4.29 11.96 -16.25
N ASN A 905 -4.59 13.23 -16.55
CA ASN A 905 -5.90 13.70 -17.00
C ASN A 905 -7.10 13.40 -16.07
N GLY A 906 -6.87 13.36 -14.76
CA GLY A 906 -7.95 13.15 -13.77
C GLY A 906 -8.46 11.70 -13.71
N ALA A 907 -7.66 10.75 -14.19
CA ALA A 907 -7.96 9.33 -14.10
C ALA A 907 -7.94 8.81 -12.66
N GLN A 908 -8.83 7.83 -12.40
CA GLN A 908 -8.89 7.15 -11.12
C GLN A 908 -7.82 6.07 -11.06
N CYS A 909 -7.01 6.08 -10.01
CA CYS A 909 -5.96 5.09 -9.83
C CYS A 909 -6.46 4.01 -8.89
N PHE A 910 -6.28 2.75 -9.29
CA PHE A 910 -6.54 1.60 -8.45
C PHE A 910 -5.24 0.83 -8.23
N GLN A 911 -5.02 0.39 -6.99
CA GLN A 911 -3.91 -0.47 -6.59
C GLN A 911 -4.43 -1.73 -5.90
N ASP A 912 -3.70 -2.82 -6.07
CA ASP A 912 -3.99 -4.14 -5.50
C ASP A 912 -3.90 -4.19 -3.98
N SER A 913 -2.98 -3.43 -3.38
CA SER A 913 -2.90 -3.29 -1.93
C SER A 913 -2.57 -1.86 -1.50
N LEU A 914 -3.00 -1.48 -0.28
CA LEU A 914 -2.77 -0.16 0.30
C LEU A 914 -1.34 0.04 0.81
N THR A 915 -0.67 -1.04 1.24
CA THR A 915 0.66 -0.97 1.86
C THR A 915 1.79 -1.31 0.89
N CYS A 916 1.61 -2.34 0.04
CA CYS A 916 2.64 -2.88 -0.85
C CYS A 916 2.05 -3.15 -2.23
N ALA A 917 1.82 -2.07 -2.99
CA ALA A 917 1.18 -2.17 -4.28
C ALA A 917 2.12 -2.89 -5.29
N GLN A 918 1.73 -4.06 -5.78
CA GLN A 918 2.49 -4.78 -6.80
C GLN A 918 2.07 -4.33 -8.20
N THR A 919 0.79 -3.98 -8.34
CA THR A 919 0.16 -3.58 -9.59
C THR A 919 -0.73 -2.35 -9.34
N SER A 920 -0.70 -1.39 -10.28
CA SER A 920 -1.69 -0.31 -10.34
C SER A 920 -2.22 -0.07 -11.75
N ILE A 921 -3.48 0.34 -11.87
CA ILE A 921 -4.10 0.73 -13.15
C ILE A 921 -4.69 2.13 -13.05
N CYS A 922 -4.62 2.85 -14.16
CA CYS A 922 -5.35 4.08 -14.34
C CYS A 922 -6.63 3.80 -15.12
N VAL A 923 -7.77 4.06 -14.49
CA VAL A 923 -9.07 4.05 -15.11
C VAL A 923 -9.31 5.42 -15.72
N CYS A 924 -9.39 5.43 -17.04
CA CYS A 924 -9.51 6.67 -17.79
C CYS A 924 -10.93 7.21 -17.79
N PRO A 925 -11.10 8.54 -17.63
CA PRO A 925 -12.37 9.17 -17.90
C PRO A 925 -12.70 9.01 -19.39
N THR A 926 -13.99 9.11 -19.74
CA THR A 926 -14.45 9.03 -21.13
C THR A 926 -13.61 9.96 -22.01
N CYS A 927 -13.29 9.51 -23.23
CA CYS A 927 -12.41 10.20 -24.20
C CYS A 927 -10.90 10.05 -23.98
N PHE A 928 -10.47 9.51 -22.84
CA PHE A 928 -9.05 9.31 -22.55
C PHE A 928 -8.66 7.83 -22.61
N TYR A 929 -7.44 7.54 -23.06
CA TYR A 929 -6.95 6.18 -23.29
C TYR A 929 -5.48 6.03 -22.89
N GLY A 930 -5.01 4.79 -22.81
CA GLY A 930 -3.64 4.41 -22.44
C GLY A 930 -3.50 4.02 -20.99
N VAL A 931 -2.40 3.33 -20.67
CA VAL A 931 -2.12 2.78 -19.32
C VAL A 931 -2.12 3.84 -18.22
N ARG A 932 -1.80 5.10 -18.55
CA ARG A 932 -1.85 6.26 -17.65
C ARG A 932 -2.94 7.26 -18.03
N CYS A 933 -3.82 6.92 -18.97
CA CYS A 933 -4.82 7.84 -19.52
C CYS A 933 -4.19 9.06 -20.21
N GLN A 934 -3.01 8.87 -20.78
CA GLN A 934 -2.18 9.90 -21.38
C GLN A 934 -2.73 10.42 -22.72
N PHE A 935 -3.56 9.63 -23.42
CA PHE A 935 -4.15 10.03 -24.69
C PHE A 935 -5.47 10.72 -24.49
N SER A 936 -5.68 11.84 -25.18
CA SER A 936 -7.00 12.42 -25.37
C SER A 936 -7.47 12.19 -26.81
N THR A 937 -8.69 11.71 -26.98
CA THR A 937 -9.37 11.61 -28.28
C THR A 937 -10.35 12.76 -28.51
N SER A 938 -10.30 13.81 -27.67
CA SER A 938 -11.16 14.98 -27.83
C SER A 938 -10.56 16.02 -28.78
N GLY A 939 -11.34 16.46 -29.77
CA GLY A 939 -11.09 17.64 -30.60
C GLY A 939 -9.99 17.50 -31.67
N PHE A 940 -9.26 18.59 -31.90
CA PHE A 940 -8.29 18.76 -33.02
C PHE A 940 -6.95 18.01 -32.85
N GLY A 941 -6.72 17.33 -31.73
CA GLY A 941 -5.48 16.59 -31.41
C GLY A 941 -5.46 15.13 -31.87
N LEU A 942 -6.50 14.66 -32.56
CA LEU A 942 -6.64 13.26 -32.98
C LEU A 942 -5.56 12.88 -34.03
N SER A 943 -4.57 12.08 -33.60
CA SER A 943 -3.52 11.55 -34.48
C SER A 943 -3.90 10.17 -35.02
N LEU A 944 -3.29 9.78 -36.15
CA LEU A 944 -3.40 8.42 -36.67
C LEU A 944 -2.96 7.37 -35.64
N ASP A 945 -1.94 7.70 -34.84
CA ASP A 945 -1.40 6.85 -33.79
C ASP A 945 -2.48 6.52 -32.73
N ALA A 946 -3.32 7.50 -32.38
CA ALA A 946 -4.42 7.31 -31.43
C ALA A 946 -5.60 6.50 -32.00
N ILE A 947 -5.86 6.59 -33.31
CA ILE A 947 -6.99 5.89 -33.96
C ILE A 947 -6.63 4.44 -34.29
N LEU A 948 -5.45 4.23 -34.89
CA LEU A 948 -5.07 2.94 -35.47
C LEU A 948 -4.09 2.16 -34.59
N GLY A 949 -3.34 2.82 -33.70
CA GLY A 949 -2.26 2.17 -32.94
C GLY A 949 -2.72 0.98 -32.09
N TYR A 950 -3.92 1.05 -31.48
CA TYR A 950 -4.47 -0.08 -30.71
C TYR A 950 -4.96 -1.26 -31.56
N HIS A 951 -5.21 -1.05 -32.84
CA HIS A 951 -5.64 -2.10 -33.78
C HIS A 951 -4.46 -2.86 -34.40
N ILE A 952 -3.23 -2.36 -34.26
CA ILE A 952 -2.04 -3.03 -34.79
C ILE A 952 -1.52 -4.00 -33.74
N LEU A 953 -1.53 -5.29 -34.06
CA LEU A 953 -1.03 -6.35 -33.18
C LEU A 953 0.51 -6.44 -33.28
N PRO A 954 1.25 -6.46 -32.16
CA PRO A 954 2.70 -6.60 -32.18
C PRO A 954 3.11 -7.98 -32.71
N HIS A 955 4.30 -8.08 -33.32
CA HIS A 955 4.91 -9.32 -33.82
C HIS A 955 4.12 -10.10 -34.90
N HIS A 956 2.98 -9.59 -35.39
CA HIS A 956 2.23 -10.17 -36.50
C HIS A 956 2.54 -9.48 -37.83
N SER A 957 2.73 -10.25 -38.91
CA SER A 957 2.89 -9.73 -40.27
C SER A 957 1.63 -8.99 -40.77
N ILE A 958 1.78 -8.04 -41.69
CA ILE A 958 0.68 -7.22 -42.26
C ILE A 958 -0.53 -8.04 -42.76
N LEU A 959 -0.30 -9.22 -43.35
CA LEU A 959 -1.37 -10.09 -43.86
C LEU A 959 -2.24 -10.73 -42.77
N HIS A 960 -1.71 -10.85 -41.55
CA HIS A 960 -2.40 -11.43 -40.40
C HIS A 960 -2.94 -10.35 -39.43
N GLN A 961 -2.81 -9.07 -39.79
CA GLN A 961 -3.38 -7.96 -39.02
C GLN A 961 -4.90 -7.86 -39.25
N PRO A 962 -5.66 -7.23 -38.33
CA PRO A 962 -7.11 -7.08 -38.48
C PRO A 962 -7.50 -6.25 -39.71
N TYR A 963 -8.73 -6.45 -40.20
CA TYR A 963 -9.25 -5.82 -41.42
C TYR A 963 -9.13 -4.29 -41.43
N ALA A 964 -9.24 -3.62 -40.29
CA ALA A 964 -9.07 -2.18 -40.18
C ALA A 964 -7.66 -1.72 -40.63
N VAL A 965 -6.61 -2.46 -40.24
CA VAL A 965 -5.22 -2.18 -40.63
C VAL A 965 -4.99 -2.53 -42.10
N GLN A 966 -5.56 -3.63 -42.59
CA GLN A 966 -5.42 -4.03 -44.00
C GLN A 966 -6.09 -3.03 -44.95
N ILE A 967 -7.34 -2.64 -44.66
CA ILE A 967 -8.09 -1.68 -45.47
C ILE A 967 -7.40 -0.31 -45.45
N SER A 968 -6.93 0.14 -44.28
CA SER A 968 -6.19 1.41 -44.19
C SER A 968 -4.87 1.37 -44.95
N ALA A 969 -4.13 0.24 -44.95
CA ALA A 969 -2.91 0.06 -45.75
C ALA A 969 -3.18 0.11 -47.26
N VAL A 970 -4.24 -0.55 -47.73
CA VAL A 970 -4.62 -0.49 -49.16
C VAL A 970 -4.99 0.94 -49.55
N LEU A 971 -5.79 1.62 -48.72
CA LEU A 971 -6.25 2.97 -48.99
C LEU A 971 -5.10 4.00 -48.97
N THR A 972 -4.14 3.89 -48.05
CA THR A 972 -2.95 4.77 -48.03
C THR A 972 -2.14 4.64 -49.31
N VAL A 973 -1.88 3.41 -49.77
CA VAL A 973 -1.14 3.15 -51.02
C VAL A 973 -1.83 3.79 -52.21
N ILE A 974 -3.16 3.61 -52.34
CA ILE A 974 -3.94 4.21 -53.43
C ILE A 974 -3.83 5.74 -53.41
N MET A 975 -4.00 6.37 -52.25
CA MET A 975 -3.94 7.83 -52.14
C MET A 975 -2.54 8.39 -52.42
N VAL A 976 -1.47 7.73 -51.95
CA VAL A 976 -0.10 8.15 -52.22
C VAL A 976 0.21 8.08 -53.71
N ILE A 977 -0.15 6.98 -54.39
CA ILE A 977 0.06 6.83 -55.83
C ILE A 977 -0.72 7.90 -56.60
N ALA A 978 -2.03 8.05 -56.32
CA ALA A 978 -2.87 9.04 -56.98
C ALA A 978 -2.37 10.47 -56.75
N GLY A 979 -1.97 10.79 -55.51
CA GLY A 979 -1.47 12.10 -55.12
C GLY A 979 -0.12 12.45 -55.76
N LEU A 980 0.81 11.48 -55.86
CA LEU A 980 2.10 11.67 -56.54
C LEU A 980 1.91 11.90 -58.04
N ILE A 981 1.08 11.10 -58.71
CA ILE A 981 0.76 11.28 -60.13
C ILE A 981 0.15 12.67 -60.36
N ASN A 982 -0.84 13.04 -59.53
CA ASN A 982 -1.50 14.34 -59.60
C ASN A 982 -0.51 15.50 -59.43
N GLY A 983 0.33 15.44 -58.39
CA GLY A 983 1.34 16.47 -58.10
C GLY A 983 2.41 16.60 -59.20
N VAL A 984 2.86 15.50 -59.80
CA VAL A 984 3.82 15.55 -60.92
C VAL A 984 3.19 16.15 -62.17
N LEU A 985 1.96 15.74 -62.52
CA LEU A 985 1.23 16.27 -63.67
C LEU A 985 0.98 17.78 -63.53
N THR A 986 0.57 18.25 -62.36
CA THR A 986 0.41 19.68 -62.09
C THR A 986 1.73 20.43 -62.21
N LEU A 987 2.83 19.86 -61.70
CA LEU A 987 4.14 20.50 -61.76
C LEU A 987 4.62 20.69 -63.21
N ILE A 988 4.43 19.66 -64.05
CA ILE A 988 4.78 19.69 -65.48
C ILE A 988 4.01 20.81 -66.19
N THR A 989 2.70 20.95 -65.92
CA THR A 989 1.88 21.99 -66.58
C THR A 989 2.33 23.40 -66.27
N PHE A 990 2.51 23.72 -64.98
CA PHE A 990 2.76 25.10 -64.55
C PHE A 990 4.24 25.52 -64.64
N ARG A 991 5.14 24.60 -65.02
CA ARG A 991 6.55 24.94 -65.33
C ARG A 991 6.70 25.80 -66.60
N SER A 992 5.69 25.85 -67.47
CA SER A 992 5.71 26.63 -68.71
C SER A 992 5.82 28.15 -68.46
N LYS A 993 6.58 28.86 -69.31
CA LYS A 993 6.83 30.31 -69.15
C LYS A 993 5.55 31.15 -69.22
N LYS A 994 4.60 30.74 -70.07
CA LYS A 994 3.33 31.45 -70.34
C LYS A 994 2.40 31.48 -69.13
N LEU A 995 2.35 30.40 -68.35
CA LEU A 995 1.49 30.31 -67.17
C LEU A 995 2.07 31.06 -65.95
N ARG A 996 3.35 31.42 -65.99
CA ARG A 996 4.09 32.14 -64.92
C ARG A 996 4.12 33.66 -65.09
N GLU A 997 3.35 34.20 -66.04
CA GLU A 997 3.23 35.64 -66.23
C GLU A 997 2.41 36.31 -65.13
N ALA A 998 1.42 35.61 -64.57
CA ALA A 998 0.58 36.06 -63.46
C ALA A 998 0.93 35.30 -62.16
N GLY A 999 0.62 35.90 -61.01
CA GLY A 999 0.80 35.32 -59.68
C GLY A 999 0.09 33.97 -59.49
N CYS A 1000 -1.05 33.77 -60.15
CA CYS A 1000 -1.85 32.55 -60.06
C CYS A 1000 -1.07 31.29 -60.45
N GLY A 1001 -0.13 31.40 -61.41
CA GLY A 1001 0.73 30.28 -61.79
C GLY A 1001 1.80 29.95 -60.74
N LEU A 1002 2.27 30.94 -59.97
CA LEU A 1002 3.21 30.71 -58.86
C LEU A 1002 2.54 30.03 -57.66
N TYR A 1003 1.31 30.42 -57.32
CA TYR A 1003 0.55 29.75 -56.25
C TYR A 1003 0.26 28.28 -56.59
N LEU A 1004 -0.05 27.96 -57.85
CA LEU A 1004 -0.29 26.58 -58.30
C LEU A 1004 0.99 25.73 -58.36
N ILE A 1005 2.14 26.32 -58.67
CA ILE A 1005 3.44 25.65 -58.49
C ILE A 1005 3.68 25.35 -57.00
N GLY A 1006 3.43 26.34 -56.13
CA GLY A 1006 3.53 26.15 -54.68
C GLY A 1006 2.65 24.99 -54.18
N SER A 1007 1.39 24.94 -54.62
CA SER A 1007 0.44 23.89 -54.26
C SER A 1007 0.87 22.52 -54.82
N SER A 1008 1.44 22.48 -56.02
CA SER A 1008 2.03 21.26 -56.59
C SER A 1008 3.23 20.73 -55.79
N ILE A 1009 4.02 21.61 -55.17
CA ILE A 1009 5.15 21.20 -54.32
C ILE A 1009 4.65 20.74 -52.95
N THR A 1010 3.71 21.46 -52.35
CA THR A 1010 3.14 21.07 -51.05
C THR A 1010 2.40 19.75 -51.14
N THR A 1011 1.69 19.47 -52.24
CA THR A 1011 0.99 18.19 -52.46
C THR A 1011 1.93 17.01 -52.53
N LEU A 1012 3.01 17.10 -53.30
CA LEU A 1012 4.05 16.06 -53.35
C LEU A 1012 4.62 15.80 -51.96
N LEU A 1013 4.94 16.87 -51.22
CA LEU A 1013 5.48 16.76 -49.86
C LEU A 1013 4.46 16.18 -48.86
N THR A 1014 3.17 16.53 -48.96
CA THR A 1014 2.13 15.94 -48.11
C THR A 1014 1.99 14.44 -48.32
N MET A 1015 2.01 13.98 -49.58
CA MET A 1015 1.78 12.57 -49.90
C MET A 1015 2.97 11.70 -49.51
N THR A 1016 4.20 12.20 -49.68
CA THR A 1016 5.39 11.49 -49.21
C THR A 1016 5.43 11.40 -47.70
N LEU A 1017 5.21 12.50 -46.98
CA LEU A 1017 5.18 12.50 -45.50
C LEU A 1017 4.05 11.63 -44.94
N PHE A 1018 2.88 11.62 -45.58
CA PHE A 1018 1.74 10.79 -45.18
C PHE A 1018 2.07 9.30 -45.31
N GLY A 1019 2.68 8.90 -46.43
CA GLY A 1019 3.16 7.53 -46.63
C GLY A 1019 4.22 7.14 -45.60
N ILE A 1020 5.22 8.01 -45.37
CA ILE A 1020 6.26 7.77 -44.36
C ILE A 1020 5.62 7.59 -42.98
N LYS A 1021 4.69 8.47 -42.57
CA LYS A 1021 4.00 8.37 -41.28
C LYS A 1021 3.30 7.03 -41.07
N PHE A 1022 2.53 6.59 -42.07
CA PHE A 1022 1.78 5.34 -41.96
C PHE A 1022 2.72 4.14 -41.80
N TRP A 1023 3.75 4.06 -42.64
CA TRP A 1023 4.68 2.93 -42.60
C TRP A 1023 5.57 2.93 -41.36
N THR A 1024 5.97 4.10 -40.83
CA THR A 1024 6.72 4.18 -39.57
C THR A 1024 5.86 3.79 -38.37
N LEU A 1025 4.57 4.16 -38.34
CA LEU A 1025 3.62 3.71 -37.32
C LEU A 1025 3.44 2.18 -37.33
N VAL A 1026 3.21 1.59 -38.50
CA VAL A 1026 3.07 0.13 -38.62
C VAL A 1026 4.37 -0.57 -38.19
N SER A 1027 5.53 -0.07 -38.62
CA SER A 1027 6.83 -0.66 -38.29
C SER A 1027 7.18 -0.55 -36.81
N SER A 1028 6.84 0.57 -36.16
CA SER A 1028 7.08 0.76 -34.73
C SER A 1028 6.19 -0.14 -33.87
N GLN A 1029 4.90 -0.26 -34.20
CA GLN A 1029 3.96 -1.11 -33.46
C GLN A 1029 4.17 -2.61 -33.73
N MET A 1030 4.66 -3.00 -34.91
CA MET A 1030 5.09 -4.38 -35.17
C MET A 1030 6.44 -4.75 -34.52
N SER A 1031 7.08 -3.82 -33.79
CA SER A 1031 8.38 -3.99 -33.15
C SER A 1031 9.54 -4.31 -34.12
N LEU A 1032 9.43 -3.86 -35.39
CA LEU A 1032 10.47 -4.06 -36.39
C LEU A 1032 11.63 -3.06 -36.26
N THR A 1033 11.37 -1.88 -35.67
CA THR A 1033 12.37 -0.81 -35.50
C THR A 1033 12.40 -0.30 -34.06
N ILE A 1034 13.50 -0.53 -33.34
CA ILE A 1034 13.65 -0.22 -31.89
C ILE A 1034 14.46 1.08 -31.64
N ASN A 1035 15.06 1.68 -32.68
CA ASN A 1035 15.90 2.87 -32.54
C ASN A 1035 15.11 4.09 -32.00
N GLN A 1036 15.26 4.36 -30.69
CA GLN A 1036 14.53 5.42 -29.99
C GLN A 1036 14.85 6.82 -30.53
N SER A 1037 16.10 7.10 -30.92
CA SER A 1037 16.50 8.39 -31.48
C SER A 1037 15.81 8.67 -32.81
N PHE A 1038 15.71 7.66 -33.68
CA PHE A 1038 14.99 7.75 -34.94
C PHE A 1038 13.49 8.02 -34.68
N LEU A 1039 12.86 7.24 -33.80
CA LEU A 1039 11.45 7.41 -33.44
C LEU A 1039 11.19 8.80 -32.83
N TYR A 1040 12.13 9.35 -32.06
CA TYR A 1040 12.01 10.67 -31.43
C TYR A 1040 12.01 11.78 -32.47
N VAL A 1041 12.97 11.74 -33.39
CA VAL A 1041 13.06 12.70 -34.49
C VAL A 1041 11.82 12.63 -35.40
N GLN A 1042 11.34 11.43 -35.70
CA GLN A 1042 10.12 11.24 -36.48
C GLN A 1042 8.87 11.78 -35.77
N CYS A 1043 8.73 11.49 -34.47
CA CYS A 1043 7.63 11.97 -33.63
C CYS A 1043 7.54 13.50 -33.61
N LEU A 1044 8.69 14.19 -33.54
CA LEU A 1044 8.76 15.66 -33.55
C LEU A 1044 8.46 16.27 -34.92
N LEU A 1045 8.99 15.68 -36.01
CA LEU A 1045 9.03 16.35 -37.32
C LEU A 1045 7.84 16.02 -38.25
N ILE A 1046 7.41 14.76 -38.36
CA ILE A 1046 6.48 14.37 -39.44
C ILE A 1046 5.13 15.10 -39.30
N ASP A 1047 4.54 15.08 -38.12
CA ASP A 1047 3.22 15.67 -37.88
C ASP A 1047 3.22 17.19 -38.01
N PHE A 1048 4.30 17.81 -37.52
CA PHE A 1048 4.53 19.25 -37.67
C PHE A 1048 4.59 19.65 -39.15
N LEU A 1049 5.38 18.93 -39.96
CA LEU A 1049 5.50 19.20 -41.40
C LEU A 1049 4.19 18.91 -42.15
N LEU A 1050 3.51 17.81 -41.85
CA LEU A 1050 2.20 17.48 -42.43
C LEU A 1050 1.18 18.59 -42.17
N ARG A 1051 1.14 19.12 -40.95
CA ARG A 1051 0.23 20.21 -40.58
C ARG A 1051 0.53 21.50 -41.33
N ILE A 1052 1.81 21.88 -41.47
CA ILE A 1052 2.21 23.06 -42.24
C ILE A 1052 1.82 22.90 -43.71
N CYS A 1053 2.07 21.74 -44.31
CA CYS A 1053 1.82 21.54 -45.74
C CYS A 1053 0.33 21.49 -46.09
N LEU A 1054 -0.49 20.86 -45.25
CA LEU A 1054 -1.95 20.89 -45.41
C LEU A 1054 -2.52 22.31 -45.26
N SER A 1055 -2.02 23.07 -44.30
CA SER A 1055 -2.44 24.47 -44.10
C SER A 1055 -2.02 25.36 -45.28
N MET A 1056 -0.76 25.21 -45.73
CA MET A 1056 -0.25 25.94 -46.88
C MET A 1056 -1.04 25.65 -48.15
N ASP A 1057 -1.44 24.40 -48.40
CA ASP A 1057 -2.26 24.07 -49.56
C ASP A 1057 -3.62 24.81 -49.54
N GLN A 1058 -4.29 24.88 -48.39
CA GLN A 1058 -5.55 25.61 -48.23
C GLN A 1058 -5.38 27.13 -48.50
N TRP A 1059 -4.31 27.73 -47.97
CA TRP A 1059 -4.01 29.14 -48.22
C TRP A 1059 -3.64 29.43 -49.68
N LEU A 1060 -2.85 28.57 -50.31
CA LEU A 1060 -2.47 28.73 -51.72
C LEU A 1060 -3.70 28.63 -52.64
N ASN A 1061 -4.60 27.67 -52.37
CA ASN A 1061 -5.88 27.55 -53.09
C ASN A 1061 -6.76 28.79 -52.92
N SER A 1062 -6.81 29.35 -51.71
CA SER A 1062 -7.50 30.62 -51.42
C SER A 1062 -6.90 31.82 -52.16
N CYS A 1063 -5.56 31.92 -52.21
CA CYS A 1063 -4.87 32.97 -52.97
C CYS A 1063 -5.14 32.87 -54.49
N VAL A 1064 -5.25 31.65 -55.04
CA VAL A 1064 -5.66 31.44 -56.43
C VAL A 1064 -7.06 31.97 -56.69
N ALA A 1065 -8.02 31.71 -55.80
CA ALA A 1065 -9.38 32.22 -55.94
C ALA A 1065 -9.45 33.75 -55.82
N ALA A 1066 -8.75 34.32 -54.84
CA ALA A 1066 -8.69 35.76 -54.62
C ALA A 1066 -8.08 36.50 -55.81
N GLU A 1067 -6.97 35.99 -56.37
CA GLU A 1067 -6.34 36.60 -57.53
C GLU A 1067 -7.22 36.53 -58.77
N ARG A 1068 -7.93 35.41 -58.98
CA ARG A 1068 -8.94 35.26 -60.05
C ARG A 1068 -10.11 36.25 -59.91
N ALA A 1069 -10.57 36.50 -58.68
CA ALA A 1069 -11.59 37.52 -58.42
C ALA A 1069 -11.07 38.94 -58.72
N ILE A 1070 -9.83 39.26 -58.34
CA ILE A 1070 -9.20 40.56 -58.64
C ILE A 1070 -9.02 40.76 -60.14
N THR A 1071 -8.65 39.71 -60.89
CA THR A 1071 -8.55 39.79 -62.36
C THR A 1071 -9.92 40.07 -62.99
N ALA A 1072 -11.00 39.44 -62.49
CA ALA A 1072 -12.36 39.70 -62.95
C ALA A 1072 -12.83 41.14 -62.65
N LEU A 1073 -12.40 41.72 -61.53
CA LEU A 1073 -12.74 43.09 -61.13
C LEU A 1073 -11.94 44.17 -61.90
N LYS A 1074 -10.60 44.03 -61.99
CA LYS A 1074 -9.71 45.07 -62.54
C LYS A 1074 -9.57 45.04 -64.07
N LYS A 1075 -9.96 43.94 -64.74
CA LYS A 1075 -9.99 43.81 -66.21
C LYS A 1075 -8.65 44.24 -66.87
N VAL A 1076 -8.69 45.29 -67.70
CA VAL A 1076 -7.55 45.82 -68.49
C VAL A 1076 -6.50 46.49 -67.60
N ASN A 1077 -6.90 46.96 -66.41
CA ASN A 1077 -5.99 47.61 -65.44
C ASN A 1077 -5.24 46.59 -64.57
N PHE A 1078 -5.32 45.29 -64.88
CA PHE A 1078 -4.59 44.25 -64.14
C PHE A 1078 -3.14 44.13 -64.61
N ASP A 1079 -2.20 44.60 -63.79
CA ASP A 1079 -0.78 44.47 -64.03
C ASP A 1079 -0.24 43.09 -63.58
N LYS A 1080 0.09 42.25 -64.56
CA LYS A 1080 0.65 40.91 -64.36
C LYS A 1080 2.05 40.92 -63.71
N LYS A 1081 2.91 41.91 -64.00
CA LYS A 1081 4.26 42.00 -63.40
C LYS A 1081 4.16 42.34 -61.92
N LYS A 1082 3.27 43.26 -61.54
CA LYS A 1082 3.01 43.63 -60.14
C LYS A 1082 2.38 42.46 -59.38
N SER A 1083 1.43 41.73 -59.99
CA SER A 1083 0.84 40.52 -59.38
C SER A 1083 1.88 39.43 -59.11
N LYS A 1084 2.81 39.18 -60.05
CA LYS A 1084 3.89 38.21 -59.87
C LYS A 1084 4.84 38.55 -58.71
N LYS A 1085 5.19 39.84 -58.56
CA LYS A 1085 6.04 40.31 -57.44
C LYS A 1085 5.31 40.15 -56.11
N PHE A 1086 4.02 40.50 -56.07
CA PHE A 1086 3.18 40.35 -54.88
C PHE A 1086 3.02 38.88 -54.47
N ALA A 1087 2.79 37.98 -55.42
CA ALA A 1087 2.64 36.55 -55.16
C ALA A 1087 3.87 35.91 -54.48
N LYS A 1088 5.09 36.34 -54.84
CA LYS A 1088 6.31 35.88 -54.16
C LYS A 1088 6.34 36.27 -52.68
N TYR A 1089 6.00 37.51 -52.36
CA TYR A 1089 5.97 37.97 -50.97
C TYR A 1089 4.86 37.28 -50.16
N VAL A 1090 3.68 37.08 -50.75
CA VAL A 1090 2.55 36.41 -50.10
C VAL A 1090 2.90 34.95 -49.77
N ILE A 1091 3.53 34.20 -50.69
CA ILE A 1091 3.94 32.82 -50.43
C ILE A 1091 4.92 32.74 -49.24
N ILE A 1092 5.91 33.63 -49.18
CA ILE A 1092 6.89 33.67 -48.08
C ILE A 1092 6.20 34.05 -46.77
N ALA A 1093 5.33 35.07 -46.78
CA ALA A 1093 4.61 35.52 -45.59
C ALA A 1093 3.68 34.42 -45.03
N LEU A 1094 2.97 33.69 -45.90
CA LEU A 1094 2.12 32.57 -45.49
C LEU A 1094 2.93 31.41 -44.91
N LEU A 1095 4.11 31.13 -45.45
CA LEU A 1095 5.01 30.10 -44.92
C LEU A 1095 5.50 30.48 -43.51
N VAL A 1096 5.90 31.74 -43.29
CA VAL A 1096 6.27 32.21 -41.95
C VAL A 1096 5.10 32.14 -40.97
N LEU A 1097 3.90 32.59 -41.39
CA LEU A 1097 2.70 32.57 -40.56
C LEU A 1097 2.29 31.15 -40.15
N THR A 1098 2.36 30.19 -41.07
CA THR A 1098 1.99 28.78 -40.79
C THR A 1098 3.02 28.08 -39.91
N ILE A 1099 4.31 28.42 -40.03
CA ILE A 1099 5.34 27.90 -39.12
C ILE A 1099 5.19 28.49 -37.72
N SER A 1100 5.02 29.81 -37.60
CA SER A 1100 4.95 30.49 -36.28
C SER A 1100 3.76 30.03 -35.46
N THR A 1101 2.64 29.72 -36.11
CA THR A 1101 1.40 29.24 -35.47
C THR A 1101 1.42 27.75 -35.14
N ALA A 1102 2.36 26.98 -35.70
CA ALA A 1102 2.48 25.53 -35.48
C ALA A 1102 3.65 25.13 -34.55
N ILE A 1103 4.51 26.08 -34.16
CA ILE A 1103 5.75 25.80 -33.42
C ILE A 1103 5.55 25.23 -32.01
N HIS A 1104 4.37 25.46 -31.40
CA HIS A 1104 4.06 24.91 -30.08
C HIS A 1104 3.86 23.38 -30.11
N ASP A 1105 3.53 22.80 -31.26
CA ASP A 1105 3.29 21.35 -31.38
C ASP A 1105 4.55 20.50 -31.09
N PRO A 1106 5.73 20.72 -31.75
CA PRO A 1106 6.92 19.92 -31.49
C PRO A 1106 7.47 20.10 -30.06
N VAL A 1107 7.28 21.26 -29.43
CA VAL A 1107 7.79 21.53 -28.05
C VAL A 1107 7.08 20.66 -27.01
N HIS A 1108 5.82 20.30 -27.25
CA HIS A 1108 4.99 19.54 -26.32
C HIS A 1108 4.83 18.06 -26.71
N ARG A 1109 5.64 17.58 -27.66
CA ARG A 1109 5.69 16.17 -28.06
C ARG A 1109 6.74 15.41 -27.28
N ARG A 1110 6.36 14.23 -26.81
CA ARG A 1110 7.26 13.30 -26.11
C ARG A 1110 7.01 11.88 -26.57
N ILE A 1111 8.03 11.04 -26.47
CA ILE A 1111 7.87 9.59 -26.57
C ILE A 1111 7.43 9.05 -25.22
N PHE A 1112 6.47 8.15 -25.26
CA PHE A 1112 6.07 7.34 -24.12
C PHE A 1112 6.27 5.87 -24.45
N ASN A 1113 7.07 5.18 -23.62
CA ASN A 1113 7.21 3.74 -23.69
C ASN A 1113 6.18 3.12 -22.76
N ASP A 1114 5.24 2.40 -23.35
CA ASP A 1114 4.29 1.58 -22.66
C ASP A 1114 4.98 0.24 -22.38
N GLU A 1115 5.51 0.10 -21.16
CA GLU A 1115 5.95 -1.17 -20.62
C GLU A 1115 4.80 -1.81 -19.86
N ASP A 1116 3.69 -2.03 -20.56
CA ASP A 1116 2.72 -2.97 -20.03
C ASP A 1116 3.32 -4.35 -20.12
N ASN A 1117 3.08 -5.11 -19.08
CA ASN A 1117 3.93 -6.20 -18.66
C ASN A 1117 3.89 -7.35 -19.72
N ASP A 1118 2.90 -7.34 -20.63
CA ASP A 1118 2.65 -8.31 -21.71
C ASP A 1118 2.99 -7.76 -23.13
N GLU A 1119 3.04 -6.44 -23.37
CA GLU A 1119 3.28 -5.84 -24.70
C GLU A 1119 4.06 -4.52 -24.63
N LYS A 1120 5.26 -4.46 -25.24
CA LYS A 1120 6.04 -3.23 -25.34
C LYS A 1120 5.57 -2.38 -26.51
N ARG A 1121 4.94 -1.24 -26.23
CA ARG A 1121 4.49 -0.29 -27.26
C ARG A 1121 5.16 1.05 -27.09
N ILE A 1122 5.55 1.68 -28.20
CA ILE A 1122 6.15 3.02 -28.20
C ILE A 1122 5.16 3.98 -28.83
N TRP A 1123 4.86 5.06 -28.12
CA TRP A 1123 3.86 6.04 -28.52
C TRP A 1123 4.46 7.44 -28.68
N CYS A 1124 3.99 8.18 -29.67
CA CYS A 1124 4.24 9.61 -29.82
C CYS A 1124 3.03 10.38 -29.25
N ILE A 1125 3.21 11.07 -28.13
CA ILE A 1125 2.12 11.77 -27.44
C ILE A 1125 2.37 13.27 -27.38
N VAL A 1126 1.28 14.03 -27.48
CA VAL A 1126 1.27 15.48 -27.33
C VAL A 1126 0.60 15.81 -26.00
N SER A 1127 1.32 16.47 -25.09
CA SER A 1127 0.78 16.87 -23.78
C SER A 1127 0.79 18.40 -23.67
N TYR A 1128 -0.34 19.03 -24.01
CA TYR A 1128 -0.50 20.48 -23.86
C TYR A 1128 -0.97 20.84 -22.44
N PRO A 1129 -0.45 21.93 -21.84
CA PRO A 1129 -1.14 22.62 -20.76
C PRO A 1129 -2.50 23.12 -21.21
N SER A 1130 -3.46 23.27 -20.29
CA SER A 1130 -4.85 23.66 -20.59
C SER A 1130 -4.98 24.95 -21.40
N SER A 1131 -4.12 25.95 -21.15
CA SER A 1131 -4.06 27.21 -21.91
C SER A 1131 -3.67 27.01 -23.39
N PHE A 1132 -2.71 26.12 -23.65
CA PHE A 1132 -2.22 25.84 -25.00
C PHE A 1132 -3.18 24.96 -25.81
N GLN A 1133 -4.02 24.16 -25.14
CA GLN A 1133 -5.06 23.37 -25.82
C GLN A 1133 -6.12 24.27 -26.47
N LEU A 1134 -6.51 25.36 -25.81
CA LEU A 1134 -7.39 26.38 -26.38
C LEU A 1134 -6.72 27.08 -27.56
N PHE A 1135 -5.46 27.51 -27.40
CA PHE A 1135 -4.69 28.14 -28.48
C PHE A 1135 -4.58 27.24 -29.72
N ASN A 1136 -4.31 25.95 -29.53
CA ASN A 1136 -4.22 24.98 -30.64
C ASN A 1136 -5.54 24.88 -31.42
N SER A 1137 -6.66 24.85 -30.70
CA SER A 1137 -8.01 24.78 -31.29
C SER A 1137 -8.36 26.04 -32.08
N VAL A 1138 -8.08 27.22 -31.51
CA VAL A 1138 -8.28 28.52 -32.18
C VAL A 1138 -7.44 28.63 -33.45
N THR A 1139 -6.17 28.21 -33.40
CA THR A 1139 -5.26 28.22 -34.54
C THR A 1139 -5.74 27.32 -35.68
N HIS A 1140 -6.24 26.11 -35.37
CA HIS A 1140 -6.83 25.24 -36.39
C HIS A 1140 -8.08 25.84 -37.03
N LEU A 1141 -8.94 26.45 -36.22
CA LEU A 1141 -10.15 27.12 -36.67
C LEU A 1141 -9.79 28.30 -37.60
N PHE A 1142 -8.78 29.09 -37.24
CA PHE A 1142 -8.27 30.20 -38.03
C PHE A 1142 -7.78 29.77 -39.41
N HIS A 1143 -6.89 28.76 -39.49
CA HIS A 1143 -6.34 28.31 -40.77
C HIS A 1143 -7.34 27.59 -41.66
N PHE A 1144 -8.45 27.09 -41.11
CA PHE A 1144 -9.52 26.51 -41.91
C PHE A 1144 -10.53 27.57 -42.40
N PHE A 1145 -11.12 28.32 -41.47
CA PHE A 1145 -12.26 29.20 -41.78
C PHE A 1145 -11.85 30.41 -42.62
N ILE A 1146 -10.66 30.98 -42.43
CA ILE A 1146 -10.26 32.17 -43.20
C ILE A 1146 -10.06 31.85 -44.68
N PRO A 1147 -9.26 30.83 -45.07
CA PRO A 1147 -9.19 30.41 -46.47
C PRO A 1147 -10.55 30.02 -47.06
N PHE A 1148 -11.42 29.40 -46.25
CA PHE A 1148 -12.79 29.08 -46.64
C PHE A 1148 -13.60 30.32 -47.02
N PHE A 1149 -13.65 31.33 -46.14
CA PHE A 1149 -14.41 32.56 -46.40
C PHE A 1149 -13.84 33.32 -47.60
N ILE A 1150 -12.51 33.36 -47.77
CA ILE A 1150 -11.89 33.99 -48.94
C ILE A 1150 -12.30 33.28 -50.24
N ASN A 1151 -12.30 31.94 -50.26
CA ASN A 1151 -12.75 31.16 -51.42
C ASN A 1151 -14.23 31.41 -51.76
N LEU A 1152 -15.10 31.39 -50.74
CA LEU A 1152 -16.53 31.63 -50.89
C LEU A 1152 -16.82 33.04 -51.42
N ILE A 1153 -16.24 34.06 -50.80
CA ILE A 1153 -16.39 35.47 -51.21
C ILE A 1153 -15.84 35.68 -52.62
N SER A 1154 -14.69 35.09 -52.94
CA SER A 1154 -14.08 35.20 -54.27
C SER A 1154 -14.98 34.60 -55.36
N ALA A 1155 -15.60 33.45 -55.11
CA ALA A 1155 -16.55 32.84 -56.03
C ALA A 1155 -17.79 33.72 -56.25
N LEU A 1156 -18.35 34.30 -55.17
CA LEU A 1156 -19.48 35.24 -55.26
C LEU A 1156 -19.13 36.52 -56.03
N ILE A 1157 -17.93 37.05 -55.83
CA ILE A 1157 -17.42 38.23 -56.55
C ILE A 1157 -17.30 37.94 -58.05
N ILE A 1158 -16.73 36.79 -58.43
CA ILE A 1158 -16.60 36.39 -59.84
C ILE A 1158 -17.98 36.30 -60.51
N LEU A 1159 -18.98 35.73 -59.82
CA LEU A 1159 -20.36 35.65 -60.33
C LEU A 1159 -20.97 37.04 -60.54
N LYS A 1160 -20.85 37.93 -59.55
CA LYS A 1160 -21.42 39.29 -59.62
C LYS A 1160 -20.72 40.14 -60.69
N ALA A 1161 -19.40 40.06 -60.80
CA ALA A 1161 -18.61 40.81 -61.76
C ALA A 1161 -18.92 40.39 -63.21
N ASN A 1162 -19.02 39.09 -63.49
CA ASN A 1162 -19.34 38.58 -64.82
C ASN A 1162 -20.79 38.86 -65.23
N ALA A 1163 -21.75 38.75 -64.29
CA ALA A 1163 -23.15 39.10 -64.54
C ALA A 1163 -23.32 40.60 -64.88
N ARG A 1164 -22.65 41.48 -64.11
CA ARG A 1164 -22.65 42.92 -64.36
C ARG A 1164 -21.97 43.29 -65.70
N GLN A 1165 -20.92 42.57 -66.09
CA GLN A 1165 -20.24 42.77 -67.37
C GLN A 1165 -21.13 42.47 -68.58
N ARG A 1166 -21.91 41.39 -68.55
CA ARG A 1166 -22.81 41.05 -69.66
C ARG A 1166 -24.07 41.90 -69.67
N ALA A 1167 -24.53 42.39 -68.52
CA ALA A 1167 -25.63 43.36 -68.45
C ALA A 1167 -25.27 44.69 -69.14
N ILE A 1168 -24.00 45.10 -69.11
CA ILE A 1168 -23.50 46.29 -69.82
C ILE A 1168 -23.37 46.04 -71.34
N VAL A 1169 -23.09 44.81 -71.77
CA VAL A 1169 -22.87 44.46 -73.19
C VAL A 1169 -24.15 44.03 -73.91
N ARG A 1170 -25.20 43.59 -73.20
CA ARG A 1170 -26.51 43.19 -73.76
C ARG A 1170 -27.66 43.81 -72.96
N PRO A 1171 -28.17 45.00 -73.33
CA PRO A 1171 -29.20 45.71 -72.56
C PRO A 1171 -30.61 45.09 -72.63
N HIS A 1172 -30.87 44.14 -73.53
CA HIS A 1172 -32.19 43.55 -73.77
C HIS A 1172 -32.63 42.44 -72.77
N TYR A 1173 -31.78 42.01 -71.84
CA TYR A 1173 -32.08 40.93 -70.89
C TYR A 1173 -32.04 41.42 -69.44
N THR A 1174 -32.97 40.96 -68.60
CA THR A 1174 -33.00 41.30 -67.17
C THR A 1174 -31.85 40.67 -66.39
N TYR A 1175 -31.33 41.39 -65.39
CA TYR A 1175 -30.20 40.96 -64.56
C TYR A 1175 -30.38 39.55 -63.95
N GLN A 1176 -31.61 39.18 -63.55
CA GLN A 1176 -31.94 37.83 -63.04
C GLN A 1176 -31.87 36.72 -64.11
N GLN A 1177 -32.34 36.98 -65.33
CA GLN A 1177 -32.27 36.00 -66.42
C GLN A 1177 -30.81 35.77 -66.84
N LEU A 1178 -30.01 36.85 -66.90
CA LEU A 1178 -28.57 36.78 -67.18
C LEU A 1178 -27.81 36.01 -66.10
N LEU A 1179 -28.14 36.22 -64.82
CA LEU A 1179 -27.56 35.48 -63.69
C LEU A 1179 -27.86 33.99 -63.76
N ARG A 1180 -29.11 33.60 -64.09
CA ARG A 1180 -29.54 32.19 -64.19
C ARG A 1180 -28.85 31.46 -65.34
N GLU A 1181 -28.66 32.13 -66.46
CA GLU A 1181 -27.96 31.59 -67.63
C GLU A 1181 -26.43 31.49 -67.39
N GLN A 1182 -25.86 32.45 -66.64
CA GLN A 1182 -24.47 32.37 -66.17
C GLN A 1182 -24.24 31.24 -65.17
N PHE A 1183 -25.18 31.01 -64.25
CA PHE A 1183 -25.13 29.88 -63.32
C PHE A 1183 -25.08 28.54 -64.09
N ARG A 1184 -25.84 28.43 -65.18
CA ARG A 1184 -25.86 27.24 -66.07
C ARG A 1184 -24.57 27.09 -66.89
N GLN A 1185 -24.01 28.19 -67.43
CA GLN A 1185 -22.75 28.17 -68.21
C GLN A 1185 -21.48 27.98 -67.36
N HIS A 1186 -21.43 28.53 -66.13
CA HIS A 1186 -20.25 28.51 -65.26
C HIS A 1186 -20.40 27.57 -64.06
N ASN A 1187 -21.35 26.63 -64.12
CA ASN A 1187 -21.62 25.66 -63.06
C ASN A 1187 -20.33 24.95 -62.59
N ARG A 1188 -19.41 24.66 -63.53
CA ARG A 1188 -18.12 24.00 -63.28
C ARG A 1188 -17.11 24.84 -62.47
N LEU A 1189 -17.22 26.17 -62.48
CA LEU A 1189 -16.37 27.10 -61.72
C LEU A 1189 -16.84 27.26 -60.26
N ILE A 1190 -18.12 26.98 -59.99
CA ILE A 1190 -18.72 26.95 -58.64
C ILE A 1190 -18.54 25.56 -58.00
N ILE A 1191 -18.63 24.50 -58.80
CA ILE A 1191 -18.46 23.11 -58.35
C ILE A 1191 -17.08 22.87 -57.72
N ALA A 1192 -16.01 23.49 -58.21
CA ALA A 1192 -14.65 23.34 -57.69
C ALA A 1192 -14.49 23.78 -56.21
N PRO A 1193 -14.86 25.02 -55.81
CA PRO A 1193 -14.92 25.41 -54.41
C PRO A 1193 -15.86 24.52 -53.58
N PHE A 1194 -17.05 24.18 -54.10
CA PHE A 1194 -18.01 23.35 -53.36
C PHE A 1194 -17.51 21.92 -53.11
N ILE A 1195 -16.81 21.30 -54.07
CA ILE A 1195 -16.19 19.97 -53.89
C ILE A 1195 -15.09 20.05 -52.82
N LEU A 1196 -14.23 21.07 -52.87
CA LEU A 1196 -13.19 21.26 -51.85
C LEU A 1196 -13.80 21.52 -50.45
N ILE A 1197 -14.95 22.19 -50.38
CA ILE A 1197 -15.70 22.42 -49.15
C ILE A 1197 -16.29 21.11 -48.62
N ILE A 1198 -17.00 20.34 -49.46
CA ILE A 1198 -17.60 19.05 -49.08
C ILE A 1198 -16.53 18.06 -48.61
N LEU A 1199 -15.36 18.04 -49.25
CA LEU A 1199 -14.25 17.16 -48.87
C LEU A 1199 -13.55 17.60 -47.58
N ALA A 1200 -13.60 18.89 -47.21
CA ALA A 1200 -12.97 19.38 -45.98
C ALA A 1200 -13.92 19.43 -44.78
N PHE A 1201 -15.24 19.36 -45.03
CA PHE A 1201 -16.30 19.45 -44.03
C PHE A 1201 -16.30 18.31 -42.98
N PRO A 1202 -16.02 17.03 -43.32
CA PRO A 1202 -16.02 15.93 -42.34
C PRO A 1202 -15.01 16.13 -41.21
N ARG A 1203 -13.83 16.69 -41.50
CA ARG A 1203 -12.81 16.99 -40.48
C ARG A 1203 -13.29 18.05 -39.49
N VAL A 1204 -14.06 19.03 -39.97
CA VAL A 1204 -14.60 20.10 -39.14
C VAL A 1204 -15.78 19.63 -38.29
N ILE A 1205 -16.68 18.82 -38.87
CA ILE A 1205 -17.75 18.16 -38.11
C ILE A 1205 -17.14 17.31 -37.00
N LEU A 1206 -16.16 16.45 -37.29
CA LEU A 1206 -15.51 15.60 -36.28
C LEU A 1206 -14.78 16.40 -35.19
N SER A 1207 -14.32 17.62 -35.51
CA SER A 1207 -13.67 18.50 -34.54
C SER A 1207 -14.63 19.36 -33.72
N LEU A 1208 -15.85 19.60 -34.20
CA LEU A 1208 -16.87 20.46 -33.57
C LEU A 1208 -17.98 19.66 -32.89
N VAL A 1209 -18.25 18.43 -33.34
CA VAL A 1209 -19.12 17.49 -32.66
C VAL A 1209 -18.36 17.04 -31.41
N SER A 1210 -18.91 17.34 -30.24
CA SER A 1210 -18.37 17.01 -28.91
C SER A 1210 -18.25 15.51 -28.62
N GLY A 1211 -18.43 14.64 -29.63
CA GLY A 1211 -18.27 13.19 -29.52
C GLY A 1211 -16.81 12.80 -29.70
N CYS A 1212 -16.13 12.51 -28.59
CA CYS A 1212 -14.87 11.78 -28.62
C CYS A 1212 -15.10 10.30 -28.92
N MET A 1213 -14.03 9.57 -29.28
CA MET A 1213 -14.09 8.12 -29.38
C MET A 1213 -14.38 7.55 -27.98
N LYS A 1214 -15.49 6.82 -27.79
CA LYS A 1214 -15.86 6.20 -26.49
C LYS A 1214 -15.33 4.78 -26.30
N SER A 1215 -15.14 4.06 -27.41
CA SER A 1215 -14.50 2.75 -27.45
C SER A 1215 -13.57 2.66 -28.67
N ALA A 1216 -12.50 1.85 -28.59
CA ALA A 1216 -11.63 1.56 -29.72
C ALA A 1216 -12.38 0.90 -30.91
N GLN A 1217 -13.57 0.34 -30.66
CA GLN A 1217 -14.44 -0.22 -31.69
C GLN A 1217 -15.15 0.85 -32.54
N ASP A 1218 -15.31 2.07 -32.04
CA ASP A 1218 -15.94 3.19 -32.76
C ASP A 1218 -14.96 3.92 -33.71
N SER A 1219 -13.78 3.33 -33.95
CA SER A 1219 -12.67 3.96 -34.68
C SER A 1219 -12.99 4.25 -36.16
N TRP A 1220 -13.92 3.52 -36.78
CA TRP A 1220 -14.24 3.64 -38.21
C TRP A 1220 -14.64 5.04 -38.66
N LEU A 1221 -15.49 5.72 -37.88
CA LEU A 1221 -15.97 7.06 -38.20
C LEU A 1221 -14.82 8.09 -38.20
N PHE A 1222 -13.92 7.98 -37.22
CA PHE A 1222 -12.72 8.81 -37.11
C PHE A 1222 -11.68 8.50 -38.18
N LEU A 1223 -11.51 7.22 -38.52
CA LEU A 1223 -10.59 6.76 -39.56
C LEU A 1223 -11.04 7.25 -40.94
N ILE A 1224 -12.32 7.12 -41.28
CA ILE A 1224 -12.90 7.65 -42.52
C ILE A 1224 -12.70 9.16 -42.61
N GLY A 1225 -13.00 9.90 -41.53
CA GLY A 1225 -12.79 11.35 -41.49
C GLY A 1225 -11.33 11.77 -41.66
N TYR A 1226 -10.40 11.04 -41.07
CA TYR A 1226 -8.97 11.28 -41.21
C TYR A 1226 -8.52 11.13 -42.66
N PHE A 1227 -8.91 10.03 -43.32
CA PHE A 1227 -8.56 9.77 -44.72
C PHE A 1227 -9.19 10.78 -45.69
N ILE A 1228 -10.45 11.17 -45.48
CA ILE A 1228 -11.11 12.19 -46.30
C ILE A 1228 -10.33 13.52 -46.28
N SER A 1229 -9.68 13.86 -45.16
CA SER A 1229 -8.93 15.11 -45.05
C SER A 1229 -7.71 15.23 -45.97
N PHE A 1230 -7.19 14.11 -46.48
CA PHE A 1230 -6.08 14.07 -47.44
C PHE A 1230 -6.53 14.02 -48.89
N ILE A 1231 -7.85 13.94 -49.15
CA ILE A 1231 -8.40 13.94 -50.51
C ILE A 1231 -8.19 15.28 -51.24
N PRO A 1232 -8.43 16.48 -50.64
CA PRO A 1232 -8.34 17.74 -51.39
C PRO A 1232 -7.00 17.96 -52.13
N PRO A 1233 -5.81 17.69 -51.53
CA PRO A 1233 -4.53 17.73 -52.24
C PRO A 1233 -4.44 16.78 -53.46
N THR A 1234 -5.16 15.65 -53.48
CA THR A 1234 -5.16 14.70 -54.61
C THR A 1234 -5.99 15.15 -55.81
N PHE A 1235 -6.83 16.18 -55.66
CA PHE A 1235 -7.79 16.62 -56.69
C PHE A 1235 -7.38 17.87 -57.47
N ILE A 1236 -6.22 18.47 -57.20
CA ILE A 1236 -5.81 19.77 -57.80
C ILE A 1236 -5.75 19.74 -59.32
N PHE A 1237 -5.26 18.68 -59.97
CA PHE A 1237 -5.26 18.59 -61.44
C PHE A 1237 -6.68 18.56 -62.00
N LEU A 1238 -7.57 17.77 -61.39
CA LEU A 1238 -8.96 17.63 -61.80
C LEU A 1238 -9.74 18.95 -61.61
N VAL A 1239 -9.45 19.66 -60.53
CA VAL A 1239 -10.14 20.90 -60.15
C VAL A 1239 -9.68 22.11 -60.97
N PHE A 1240 -8.37 22.25 -61.20
CA PHE A 1240 -7.84 23.46 -61.81
C PHE A 1240 -7.48 23.31 -63.30
N ILE A 1241 -6.90 22.18 -63.72
CA ILE A 1241 -6.35 22.01 -65.08
C ILE A 1241 -7.43 21.50 -66.04
N LEU A 1242 -8.14 20.43 -65.68
CA LEU A 1242 -9.14 19.79 -66.53
C LEU A 1242 -10.26 20.75 -67.03
N PRO A 1243 -10.78 21.69 -66.21
CA PRO A 1243 -11.86 22.59 -66.62
C PRO A 1243 -11.40 23.78 -67.46
N SER A 1244 -10.10 24.09 -67.47
CA SER A 1244 -9.55 25.28 -68.12
C SER A 1244 -9.01 24.94 -69.51
N LYS A 1245 -9.60 25.51 -70.56
CA LYS A 1245 -9.10 25.35 -71.94
C LYS A 1245 -7.63 25.77 -72.06
N LEU A 1246 -7.27 26.88 -71.41
CA LEU A 1246 -5.92 27.45 -71.45
C LEU A 1246 -4.87 26.56 -70.76
N TYR A 1247 -5.21 25.96 -69.60
CA TYR A 1247 -4.27 25.06 -68.91
C TYR A 1247 -4.17 23.69 -69.61
N LYS A 1248 -5.28 23.18 -70.15
CA LYS A 1248 -5.31 21.91 -70.89
C LYS A 1248 -4.48 21.96 -72.18
N GLU A 1249 -4.52 23.05 -72.93
CA GLU A 1249 -3.70 23.23 -74.14
C GLU A 1249 -2.20 23.29 -73.81
N GLU A 1250 -1.81 24.03 -72.78
CA GLU A 1250 -0.40 24.12 -72.36
C GLU A 1250 0.10 22.80 -71.75
N PHE A 1251 -0.75 22.02 -71.08
CA PHE A 1251 -0.44 20.64 -70.68
C PHE A 1251 -0.13 19.74 -71.88
N LEU A 1252 -1.00 19.72 -72.88
CA LEU A 1252 -0.81 18.90 -74.08
C LEU A 1252 0.46 19.29 -74.84
N LYS A 1253 0.81 20.58 -74.87
CA LYS A 1253 2.09 21.05 -75.44
C LYS A 1253 3.28 20.58 -74.62
N ALA A 1254 3.22 20.67 -73.29
CA ALA A 1254 4.30 20.19 -72.42
C ALA A 1254 4.50 18.67 -72.56
N VAL A 1255 3.42 17.88 -72.60
CA VAL A 1255 3.49 16.43 -72.81
C VAL A 1255 4.09 16.09 -74.16
N LYS A 1256 3.67 16.75 -75.25
CA LYS A 1256 4.27 16.56 -76.59
C LYS A 1256 5.75 16.93 -76.66
N HIS A 1257 6.20 17.90 -75.86
CA HIS A 1257 7.61 18.27 -75.78
C HIS A 1257 8.44 17.20 -75.05
N TYR A 1258 7.93 16.64 -73.95
CA TYR A 1258 8.61 15.53 -73.25
C TYR A 1258 8.60 14.23 -74.06
N TRP A 1259 7.51 13.94 -74.78
CA TRP A 1259 7.43 12.81 -75.73
C TRP A 1259 8.36 12.93 -76.94
N LYS A 1260 8.89 14.12 -77.23
CA LYS A 1260 9.91 14.34 -78.26
C LYS A 1260 11.35 14.26 -77.73
N MET A 1261 11.53 14.22 -76.41
CA MET A 1261 12.82 14.16 -75.73
C MET A 1261 13.17 12.74 -75.23
N ILE A 1262 12.15 11.90 -75.03
CA ILE A 1262 12.26 10.45 -74.90
C ILE A 1262 12.30 9.88 -76.32
#